data_AF-A0A8H3TP24-F1
#
_entry.id   AF-A0A8H3TP24-F1
#
_cell.length_a   1.000
_cell.length_b   1.000
_cell.length_c   1.000
_cell.angle_alpha   90.00
_cell.angle_beta   90.00
_cell.angle_gamma   90.00
#
_symmetry.space_group_name_H-M   'P 1'
#
loop_
_entity.id
_entity.type
_entity.pdbx_description
1 polymer ?
#
loop_
_entity_poly.entity_id
_entity_poly.type
_entity_poly.pdbx_seq_one_letter_code
_entity_poly.pdbx_strand_id
1 'polypeptide(L)'
;METPAHSMSADTAASPINFDAAVKTWKDVGLPALQKSMDTTALEVVELQKEHMIGRKKLAEQTRDFKRLPDDTAKLGSIKGLLKAYQQEIDSLTRRSQRSESTFLNVYKLLAEVPDPYPLLEVAIGQTIQVQEAATLKTQLTELRDENQALHAEIKALKSAEEGRKKAESRASSLEEKMESILSERIQQKENELTARYDERLRNHHEREVDLQKQLKTLRGQLTDLHTSNEDTQARLANASQRLDQDTVTKLKELDSVVDELQRANARVATVERRNELLRSEIERVRNDTGETDRVNELRNHVRELEAEIAQMTDATETARRDRSALEQQSRREKEVLERELSDARREVSGLRAKVEHYRDYDEVKRELEILKFIEFASGDNADADDVQLPSPHPGKVNARLAGSLEALFAQKNKKLQEENARLRVSYEECHTDNDNLKTTLSATQHESARLSTLVQELENDLIRLQAGGKPLESTATFREDSPDKHDHGTINRIDSSGLSSLPLRMSKDRLETGDSAPTDGDRSLLPIVTGQRDRFRQRNAELEEELRHQYQIISELRAEIKSLQTDNLKLYEKVRYMQSYRHDMSAEAGQGISGTGSSEISGGSGSQDFYGGGGGRIRDGDLAKYRDKYEQSMNPFEAFRGREAQRAVQALNPLERAVFALTRKVVSNKRARNAFILYTGALHALILYLLSGQSEVVSPGN
;
A
#
# COMPACT_ATOMS: atom_id res chain seq x y z
N MET A 1 2.53 41.29 29.72
CA MET A 1 3.89 41.77 29.38
C MET A 1 3.77 42.55 28.09
N GLU A 2 3.71 43.87 28.21
CA GLU A 2 3.65 44.77 27.06
C GLU A 2 5.05 44.93 26.47
N THR A 3 5.16 44.81 25.15
CA THR A 3 6.36 45.22 24.41
C THR A 3 5.93 46.40 23.53
N PRO A 4 6.54 47.59 23.66
CA PRO A 4 6.12 48.75 22.90
C PRO A 4 6.62 48.63 21.46
N ALA A 5 5.69 48.70 20.50
CA ALA A 5 6.06 48.92 19.11
C ALA A 5 6.66 50.33 18.97
N HIS A 6 7.91 50.43 18.50
CA HIS A 6 8.52 51.71 18.16
C HIS A 6 7.82 52.33 16.95
N SER A 7 6.81 53.15 17.20
CA SER A 7 6.34 54.13 16.22
C SER A 7 7.44 55.19 16.05
N MET A 8 8.24 55.09 15.00
CA MET A 8 9.05 56.22 14.53
C MET A 8 8.11 57.26 13.91
N SER A 9 7.47 58.05 14.76
CA SER A 9 6.80 59.28 14.36
C SER A 9 7.86 60.25 13.85
N ALA A 10 7.95 60.38 12.53
CA ALA A 10 8.68 61.47 11.88
C ALA A 10 7.94 62.78 12.16
N ASP A 11 8.24 63.36 13.32
CA ASP A 11 7.63 64.58 13.84
C ASP A 11 8.09 65.79 12.99
N THR A 12 7.44 65.96 11.84
CA THR A 12 7.62 67.14 10.98
C THR A 12 6.40 68.01 11.21
N ALA A 13 6.52 68.91 12.19
CA ALA A 13 5.48 69.87 12.57
C ALA A 13 5.27 70.94 11.48
N ALA A 14 4.69 70.52 10.34
CA ALA A 14 4.06 71.44 9.42
C ALA A 14 2.84 72.05 10.12
N SER A 15 2.77 73.39 10.13
CA SER A 15 1.58 74.12 10.58
C SER A 15 0.33 73.55 9.88
N PRO A 16 -0.84 73.45 10.55
CA PRO A 16 -2.02 72.82 9.97
C PRO A 16 -2.41 73.58 8.69
N ILE A 17 -2.04 73.03 7.55
CA ILE A 17 -2.29 73.64 6.26
C ILE A 17 -3.80 73.55 6.05
N ASN A 18 -4.48 74.69 6.06
CA ASN A 18 -5.93 74.74 5.93
C ASN A 18 -6.31 74.40 4.49
N PHE A 19 -6.40 73.10 4.16
CA PHE A 19 -6.78 72.58 2.85
C PHE A 19 -8.01 73.28 2.29
N ASP A 20 -9.05 73.40 3.11
CA ASP A 20 -10.29 74.10 2.79
C ASP A 20 -10.11 75.58 2.42
N ALA A 21 -9.13 76.26 3.01
CA ALA A 21 -8.84 77.67 2.71
C ALA A 21 -8.00 77.78 1.42
N ALA A 22 -6.99 76.92 1.26
CA ALA A 22 -6.12 76.91 0.09
C ALA A 22 -6.85 76.46 -1.19
N VAL A 23 -7.73 75.45 -1.09
CA VAL A 23 -8.57 75.01 -2.21
C VAL A 23 -9.58 76.10 -2.60
N LYS A 24 -10.09 76.88 -1.64
CA LYS A 24 -10.94 78.06 -1.93
C LYS A 24 -10.14 79.14 -2.66
N THR A 25 -8.97 79.55 -2.18
CA THR A 25 -8.17 80.58 -2.87
C THR A 25 -7.74 80.14 -4.27
N TRP A 26 -7.27 78.90 -4.46
CA TRP A 26 -6.96 78.36 -5.80
C TRP A 26 -8.17 78.30 -6.74
N LYS A 27 -9.37 78.06 -6.20
CA LYS A 27 -10.64 78.10 -6.95
C LYS A 27 -11.03 79.53 -7.32
N ASP A 28 -10.86 80.48 -6.40
CA ASP A 28 -11.23 81.90 -6.57
C ASP A 28 -10.29 82.63 -7.56
N VAL A 29 -9.02 82.22 -7.66
CA VAL A 29 -8.08 82.65 -8.70
C VAL A 29 -8.57 82.30 -10.11
N GLY A 30 -9.30 81.19 -10.26
CA GLY A 30 -9.95 80.80 -11.50
C GLY A 30 -9.00 80.74 -12.69
N LEU A 31 -7.92 79.95 -12.60
CA LEU A 31 -6.81 79.89 -13.58
C LEU A 31 -7.26 79.93 -15.07
N PRO A 32 -8.30 79.21 -15.52
CA PRO A 32 -8.76 79.27 -16.92
C PRO A 32 -9.36 80.62 -17.33
N ALA A 33 -10.04 81.31 -16.40
CA ALA A 33 -10.59 82.65 -16.62
C ALA A 33 -9.47 83.71 -16.62
N LEU A 34 -8.50 83.57 -15.71
CA LEU A 34 -7.30 84.42 -15.69
C LEU A 34 -6.50 84.28 -17.00
N GLN A 35 -6.23 83.05 -17.43
CA GLN A 35 -5.55 82.77 -18.70
C GLN A 35 -6.25 83.45 -19.89
N LYS A 36 -7.56 83.25 -20.04
CA LYS A 36 -8.36 83.89 -21.10
C LYS A 36 -8.30 85.43 -21.05
N SER A 37 -8.24 86.02 -19.85
CA SER A 37 -8.09 87.47 -19.70
C SER A 37 -6.70 87.94 -20.14
N MET A 38 -5.64 87.19 -19.79
CA MET A 38 -4.26 87.48 -20.20
C MET A 38 -4.05 87.32 -21.70
N ASP A 39 -4.65 86.30 -22.33
CA ASP A 39 -4.61 86.11 -23.78
C ASP A 39 -5.20 87.34 -24.51
N THR A 40 -6.28 87.92 -23.95
CA THR A 40 -6.94 89.11 -24.50
C THR A 40 -6.05 90.35 -24.38
N THR A 41 -5.48 90.64 -23.20
CA THR A 41 -4.56 91.79 -23.04
C THR A 41 -3.22 91.59 -23.75
N ALA A 42 -2.75 90.37 -23.93
CA ALA A 42 -1.56 90.07 -24.74
C ALA A 42 -1.77 90.45 -26.22
N LEU A 43 -2.94 90.13 -26.78
CA LEU A 43 -3.31 90.55 -28.14
C LEU A 43 -3.36 92.08 -28.25
N GLU A 44 -3.99 92.78 -27.30
CA GLU A 44 -4.03 94.25 -27.29
C GLU A 44 -2.63 94.90 -27.22
N VAL A 45 -1.73 94.35 -26.40
CA VAL A 45 -0.35 94.87 -26.29
C VAL A 45 0.41 94.67 -27.61
N VAL A 46 0.21 93.54 -28.30
CA VAL A 46 0.77 93.28 -29.64
C VAL A 46 0.20 94.23 -30.69
N GLU A 47 -1.09 94.57 -30.62
CA GLU A 47 -1.70 95.57 -31.51
C GLU A 47 -1.13 96.97 -31.27
N LEU A 48 -1.06 97.43 -30.01
CA LEU A 48 -0.41 98.71 -29.67
C LEU A 48 1.08 98.75 -30.06
N GLN A 49 1.78 97.62 -30.03
CA GLN A 49 3.16 97.52 -30.50
C GLN A 49 3.26 97.72 -32.02
N LYS A 50 2.32 97.15 -32.80
CA LYS A 50 2.22 97.38 -34.25
C LYS A 50 1.86 98.83 -34.56
N GLU A 51 0.89 99.41 -33.84
CA GLU A 51 0.48 100.81 -34.02
C GLU A 51 1.64 101.78 -33.77
N HIS A 52 2.38 101.62 -32.66
CA HIS A 52 3.59 102.41 -32.36
C HIS A 52 4.67 102.26 -33.45
N MET A 53 4.86 101.06 -34.02
CA MET A 53 5.82 100.88 -35.11
C MET A 53 5.43 101.65 -36.40
N ILE A 54 4.13 101.74 -36.68
CA ILE A 54 3.58 102.51 -37.81
C ILE A 54 3.62 104.02 -37.51
N GLY A 55 3.20 104.41 -36.31
CA GLY A 55 3.19 105.79 -35.82
C GLY A 55 4.57 106.41 -35.81
N ARG A 56 5.58 105.73 -35.24
CA ARG A 56 6.99 106.13 -35.29
C ARG A 56 7.52 106.34 -36.72
N LYS A 57 7.13 105.49 -37.68
CA LYS A 57 7.53 105.65 -39.10
C LYS A 57 6.90 106.91 -39.71
N LYS A 58 5.59 107.08 -39.52
CA LYS A 58 4.82 108.25 -39.99
C LYS A 58 5.37 109.56 -39.39
N LEU A 59 5.75 109.53 -38.11
CA LEU A 59 6.33 110.66 -37.40
C LEU A 59 7.70 111.04 -37.97
N ALA A 60 8.56 110.07 -38.28
CA ALA A 60 9.84 110.31 -38.93
C ALA A 60 9.69 110.92 -40.33
N GLU A 61 8.69 110.49 -41.10
CA GLU A 61 8.33 111.08 -42.40
C GLU A 61 7.85 112.53 -42.24
N GLN A 62 6.93 112.80 -41.30
CA GLN A 62 6.44 114.16 -41.01
C GLN A 62 7.54 115.11 -40.52
N THR A 63 8.49 114.65 -39.69
CA THR A 63 9.65 115.44 -39.25
C THR A 63 10.60 115.75 -40.41
N ARG A 64 10.79 114.82 -41.33
CA ARG A 64 11.61 115.03 -42.54
C ARG A 64 10.96 116.04 -43.48
N ASP A 65 9.65 115.92 -43.69
CA ASP A 65 8.93 116.77 -44.63
C ASP A 65 8.76 118.20 -44.06
N PHE A 66 8.59 118.35 -42.73
CA PHE A 66 8.70 119.64 -42.02
C PHE A 66 10.04 120.34 -42.26
N LYS A 67 11.15 119.59 -42.17
CA LYS A 67 12.51 120.11 -42.42
C LYS A 67 12.73 120.57 -43.88
N ARG A 68 11.89 120.13 -44.82
CA ARG A 68 11.99 120.44 -46.25
C ARG A 68 11.27 121.74 -46.66
N LEU A 69 10.46 122.33 -45.79
CA LEU A 69 9.70 123.56 -46.09
C LEU A 69 10.64 124.77 -46.28
N PRO A 70 10.46 125.60 -47.34
CA PRO A 70 11.34 126.73 -47.61
C PRO A 70 11.08 127.92 -46.66
N ASP A 71 9.83 128.34 -46.50
CA ASP A 71 9.46 129.57 -45.78
C ASP A 71 9.23 129.34 -44.28
N ASP A 72 9.68 130.28 -43.45
CA ASP A 72 9.51 130.21 -41.99
C ASP A 72 8.04 130.39 -41.55
N THR A 73 7.22 131.08 -42.34
CA THR A 73 5.75 131.14 -42.13
C THR A 73 5.09 129.78 -42.34
N ALA A 74 5.54 129.00 -43.34
CA ALA A 74 5.04 127.64 -43.59
C ALA A 74 5.51 126.64 -42.51
N LYS A 75 6.74 126.80 -42.00
CA LYS A 75 7.21 126.07 -40.81
C LYS A 75 6.38 126.42 -39.58
N LEU A 76 6.11 127.70 -39.33
CA LEU A 76 5.30 128.13 -38.19
C LEU A 76 3.86 127.59 -38.25
N GLY A 77 3.27 127.45 -39.45
CA GLY A 77 1.96 126.82 -39.64
C GLY A 77 1.95 125.30 -39.39
N SER A 78 3.02 124.60 -39.76
CA SER A 78 3.10 123.13 -39.71
C SER A 78 3.64 122.57 -38.39
N ILE A 79 4.42 123.34 -37.63
CA ILE A 79 5.01 122.90 -36.35
C ILE A 79 3.96 122.46 -35.32
N LYS A 80 2.78 123.09 -35.33
CA LYS A 80 1.64 122.73 -34.47
C LYS A 80 1.08 121.34 -34.80
N GLY A 81 1.10 120.95 -36.07
CA GLY A 81 0.70 119.61 -36.51
C GLY A 81 1.73 118.56 -36.12
N LEU A 82 3.02 118.86 -36.31
CA LEU A 82 4.11 117.95 -35.95
C LEU A 82 4.20 117.72 -34.43
N LEU A 83 4.11 118.78 -33.63
CA LEU A 83 4.10 118.68 -32.16
C LEU A 83 2.93 117.81 -31.67
N LYS A 84 1.75 117.97 -32.28
CA LYS A 84 0.58 117.14 -31.97
C LYS A 84 0.79 115.67 -32.34
N ALA A 85 1.51 115.37 -33.42
CA ALA A 85 1.86 113.99 -33.79
C ALA A 85 2.88 113.37 -32.81
N TYR A 86 3.90 114.13 -32.39
CA TYR A 86 4.83 113.68 -31.33
C TYR A 86 4.09 113.40 -30.02
N GLN A 87 3.15 114.27 -29.63
CA GLN A 87 2.35 114.07 -28.42
C GLN A 87 1.45 112.83 -28.53
N GLN A 88 0.80 112.60 -29.67
CA GLN A 88 0.00 111.38 -29.91
C GLN A 88 0.84 110.09 -29.82
N GLU A 89 2.07 110.09 -30.30
CA GLU A 89 2.98 108.93 -30.22
C GLU A 89 3.42 108.68 -28.77
N ILE A 90 3.74 109.74 -28.02
CA ILE A 90 4.08 109.65 -26.58
C ILE A 90 2.88 109.13 -25.78
N ASP A 91 1.69 109.69 -26.00
CA ASP A 91 0.45 109.25 -25.36
C ASP A 91 0.15 107.76 -25.66
N SER A 92 0.40 107.30 -26.89
CA SER A 92 0.26 105.90 -27.29
C SER A 92 1.26 104.99 -26.59
N LEU A 93 2.54 105.39 -26.53
CA LEU A 93 3.60 104.66 -25.84
C LEU A 93 3.31 104.54 -24.32
N THR A 94 2.89 105.63 -23.69
CA THR A 94 2.47 105.65 -22.28
C THR A 94 1.27 104.73 -22.03
N ARG A 95 0.25 104.74 -22.90
CA ARG A 95 -0.89 103.81 -22.82
C ARG A 95 -0.46 102.34 -22.94
N ARG A 96 0.50 102.02 -23.80
CA ARG A 96 1.03 100.65 -23.92
C ARG A 96 1.73 100.22 -22.63
N SER A 97 2.61 101.07 -22.08
CA SER A 97 3.31 100.82 -20.81
C SER A 97 2.30 100.56 -19.68
N GLN A 98 1.32 101.46 -19.52
CA GLN A 98 0.26 101.35 -18.51
C GLN A 98 -0.58 100.07 -18.65
N ARG A 99 -0.92 99.61 -19.87
CA ARG A 99 -1.63 98.33 -20.06
C ARG A 99 -0.76 97.13 -19.66
N SER A 100 0.52 97.11 -20.04
CA SER A 100 1.42 96.02 -19.63
C SER A 100 1.68 95.99 -18.12
N GLU A 101 1.89 97.16 -17.51
CA GLU A 101 2.11 97.31 -16.06
C GLU A 101 0.84 96.91 -15.27
N SER A 102 -0.34 97.39 -15.69
CA SER A 102 -1.60 97.00 -15.06
C SER A 102 -1.88 95.51 -15.18
N THR A 103 -1.63 94.91 -16.35
CA THR A 103 -1.83 93.46 -16.55
C THR A 103 -0.87 92.66 -15.66
N PHE A 104 0.41 93.05 -15.61
CA PHE A 104 1.40 92.41 -14.74
C PHE A 104 1.03 92.52 -13.25
N LEU A 105 0.64 93.71 -12.78
CA LEU A 105 0.25 93.92 -11.38
C LEU A 105 -1.02 93.16 -11.00
N ASN A 106 -2.00 93.04 -11.90
CA ASN A 106 -3.21 92.24 -11.67
C ASN A 106 -2.86 90.75 -11.47
N VAL A 107 -2.01 90.19 -12.35
CA VAL A 107 -1.56 88.79 -12.26
C VAL A 107 -0.68 88.57 -11.03
N TYR A 108 0.25 89.49 -10.74
CA TYR A 108 1.10 89.42 -9.56
C TYR A 108 0.27 89.45 -8.27
N LYS A 109 -0.74 90.32 -8.16
CA LYS A 109 -1.63 90.35 -6.99
C LYS A 109 -2.38 89.02 -6.81
N LEU A 110 -2.94 88.48 -7.90
CA LEU A 110 -3.63 87.19 -7.87
C LEU A 110 -2.72 86.03 -7.45
N LEU A 111 -1.45 86.03 -7.82
CA LEU A 111 -0.50 84.97 -7.46
C LEU A 111 0.15 85.18 -6.08
N ALA A 112 0.31 86.42 -5.62
CA ALA A 112 0.93 86.73 -4.33
C ALA A 112 0.04 86.39 -3.12
N GLU A 113 -1.28 86.33 -3.31
CA GLU A 113 -2.25 85.96 -2.26
C GLU A 113 -2.45 84.42 -2.15
N VAL A 114 -1.78 83.63 -3.00
CA VAL A 114 -2.04 82.20 -3.16
C VAL A 114 -0.99 81.33 -2.46
N PRO A 115 -1.39 80.35 -1.62
CA PRO A 115 -0.45 79.45 -0.97
C PRO A 115 0.14 78.44 -1.95
N ASP A 116 1.41 78.06 -1.70
CA ASP A 116 2.14 77.04 -2.45
C ASP A 116 1.34 75.72 -2.56
N PRO A 117 1.10 75.20 -3.77
CA PRO A 117 0.34 73.96 -3.97
C PRO A 117 1.15 72.70 -3.66
N TYR A 118 2.49 72.77 -3.64
CA TYR A 118 3.33 71.57 -3.46
C TYR A 118 3.10 70.87 -2.10
N PRO A 119 3.13 71.55 -0.94
CA PRO A 119 2.87 70.91 0.36
C PRO A 119 1.46 70.32 0.49
N LEU A 120 0.46 70.92 -0.19
CA LEU A 120 -0.91 70.42 -0.22
C LEU A 120 -1.00 69.09 -0.98
N LEU A 121 -0.33 69.00 -2.13
CA LEU A 121 -0.29 67.79 -2.94
C LEU A 121 0.50 66.66 -2.26
N GLU A 122 1.63 66.98 -1.63
CA GLU A 122 2.46 66.02 -0.89
C GLU A 122 1.67 65.36 0.26
N VAL A 123 0.97 66.17 1.07
CA VAL A 123 0.13 65.65 2.16
C VAL A 123 -1.12 64.93 1.64
N ALA A 124 -1.72 65.37 0.54
CA ALA A 124 -2.86 64.66 -0.07
C ALA A 124 -2.46 63.28 -0.62
N ILE A 125 -1.26 63.16 -1.20
CA ILE A 125 -0.68 61.86 -1.61
C ILE A 125 -0.41 60.99 -0.38
N GLY A 126 0.21 61.55 0.67
CA GLY A 126 0.44 60.84 1.93
C GLY A 126 -0.84 60.32 2.59
N GLN A 127 -1.89 61.14 2.64
CA GLN A 127 -3.21 60.74 3.13
C GLN A 127 -3.85 59.66 2.24
N THR A 128 -3.69 59.75 0.92
CA THR A 128 -4.20 58.72 -0.03
C THR A 128 -3.54 57.36 0.22
N ILE A 129 -2.21 57.35 0.44
CA ILE A 129 -1.46 56.13 0.80
C ILE A 129 -1.95 55.58 2.14
N GLN A 130 -2.07 56.42 3.17
CA GLN A 130 -2.59 56.01 4.49
C GLN A 130 -4.03 55.47 4.43
N VAL A 131 -4.88 56.01 3.56
CA VAL A 131 -6.25 55.49 3.34
C VAL A 131 -6.23 54.13 2.65
N GLN A 132 -5.32 53.90 1.69
CA GLN A 132 -5.14 52.60 1.06
C GLN A 132 -4.58 51.56 2.05
N GLU A 133 -3.57 51.91 2.84
CA GLU A 133 -3.04 51.04 3.91
C GLU A 133 -4.09 50.74 4.98
N ALA A 134 -4.88 51.73 5.39
CA ALA A 134 -5.99 51.52 6.33
C ALA A 134 -7.12 50.65 5.73
N ALA A 135 -7.29 50.63 4.41
CA ALA A 135 -8.24 49.75 3.74
C ALA A 135 -7.73 48.30 3.68
N THR A 136 -6.47 48.07 3.31
CA THR A 136 -5.88 46.72 3.26
C THR A 136 -5.72 46.11 4.66
N LEU A 137 -5.36 46.91 5.67
CA LEU A 137 -5.35 46.46 7.07
C LEU A 137 -6.77 46.13 7.58
N LYS A 138 -7.80 46.82 7.10
CA LYS A 138 -9.20 46.48 7.43
C LYS A 138 -9.64 45.16 6.80
N THR A 139 -9.31 44.89 5.53
CA THR A 139 -9.66 43.61 4.89
C THR A 139 -8.95 42.43 5.55
N GLN A 140 -7.66 42.58 5.87
CA GLN A 140 -6.91 41.58 6.64
C GLN A 140 -7.51 41.35 8.04
N LEU A 141 -7.96 42.41 8.72
CA LEU A 141 -8.63 42.31 10.03
C LEU A 141 -10.06 41.73 9.98
N THR A 142 -10.71 41.71 8.81
CA THR A 142 -11.95 40.94 8.61
C THR A 142 -11.64 39.48 8.29
N GLU A 143 -10.72 39.22 7.36
CA GLU A 143 -10.29 37.85 6.99
C GLU A 143 -9.79 37.07 8.21
N LEU A 144 -8.90 37.64 9.02
CA LEU A 144 -8.39 37.02 10.25
C LEU A 144 -9.48 36.83 11.33
N ARG A 145 -10.55 37.65 11.33
CA ARG A 145 -11.69 37.44 12.24
C ARG A 145 -12.58 36.31 11.76
N ASP A 146 -12.79 36.19 10.47
CA ASP A 146 -13.62 35.15 9.88
C ASP A 146 -12.92 33.78 9.97
N GLU A 147 -11.59 33.75 9.76
CA GLU A 147 -10.74 32.58 10.03
C GLU A 147 -10.80 32.16 11.51
N ASN A 148 -10.66 33.10 12.46
CA ASN A 148 -10.81 32.78 13.88
C ASN A 148 -12.21 32.25 14.24
N GLN A 149 -13.26 32.78 13.61
CA GLN A 149 -14.62 32.27 13.80
C GLN A 149 -14.80 30.86 13.23
N ALA A 150 -14.24 30.58 12.04
CA ALA A 150 -14.23 29.25 11.44
C ALA A 150 -13.48 28.23 12.32
N LEU A 151 -12.27 28.56 12.76
CA LEU A 151 -11.48 27.72 13.68
C LEU A 151 -12.20 27.49 15.01
N HIS A 152 -12.87 28.49 15.57
CA HIS A 152 -13.69 28.31 16.77
C HIS A 152 -14.91 27.40 16.54
N ALA A 153 -15.54 27.47 15.37
CA ALA A 153 -16.63 26.56 15.00
C ALA A 153 -16.13 25.12 14.81
N GLU A 154 -14.97 24.94 14.17
CA GLU A 154 -14.31 23.64 14.01
C GLU A 154 -13.92 23.01 15.36
N ILE A 155 -13.28 23.77 16.24
CA ILE A 155 -12.95 23.33 17.61
C ILE A 155 -14.21 22.90 18.38
N LYS A 156 -15.35 23.59 18.18
CA LYS A 156 -16.63 23.20 18.79
C LYS A 156 -17.19 21.91 18.18
N ALA A 157 -17.09 21.73 16.85
CA ALA A 157 -17.48 20.52 16.17
C ALA A 157 -16.63 19.31 16.64
N LEU A 158 -15.30 19.47 16.67
CA LEU A 158 -14.35 18.47 17.16
C LEU A 158 -14.64 18.04 18.61
N LYS A 159 -14.91 18.99 19.52
CA LYS A 159 -15.33 18.68 20.90
C LYS A 159 -16.62 17.87 20.96
N SER A 160 -17.61 18.20 20.13
CA SER A 160 -18.87 17.44 20.06
C SER A 160 -18.68 16.02 19.50
N ALA A 161 -17.78 15.86 18.53
CA ALA A 161 -17.39 14.57 17.98
C ALA A 161 -16.59 13.73 19.00
N GLU A 162 -15.70 14.35 19.78
CA GLU A 162 -14.94 13.69 20.84
C GLU A 162 -15.86 13.20 21.99
N GLU A 163 -16.85 13.99 22.39
CA GLU A 163 -17.89 13.53 23.31
C GLU A 163 -18.69 12.35 22.75
N GLY A 164 -19.01 12.38 21.45
CA GLY A 164 -19.65 11.27 20.73
C GLY A 164 -18.79 10.01 20.76
N ARG A 165 -17.49 10.14 20.44
CA ARG A 165 -16.49 9.07 20.47
C ARG A 165 -16.40 8.46 21.87
N LYS A 166 -16.29 9.28 22.92
CA LYS A 166 -16.22 8.83 24.32
C LYS A 166 -17.49 8.09 24.77
N LYS A 167 -18.67 8.52 24.30
CA LYS A 167 -19.96 7.83 24.56
C LYS A 167 -20.09 6.52 23.76
N ALA A 168 -19.46 6.40 22.60
CA ALA A 168 -19.40 5.15 21.83
C ALA A 168 -18.40 4.15 22.45
N GLU A 169 -17.23 4.64 22.86
CA GLU A 169 -16.15 3.89 23.53
C GLU A 169 -16.61 3.29 24.87
N SER A 170 -17.29 4.08 25.72
CA SER A 170 -17.85 3.55 26.97
C SER A 170 -18.96 2.51 26.75
N ARG A 171 -19.76 2.66 25.69
CA ARG A 171 -20.75 1.64 25.30
C ARG A 171 -20.07 0.36 24.80
N ALA A 172 -19.05 0.47 23.96
CA ALA A 172 -18.28 -0.67 23.46
C ALA A 172 -17.65 -1.45 24.62
N SER A 173 -16.92 -0.77 25.51
CA SER A 173 -16.34 -1.36 26.72
C SER A 173 -17.40 -2.04 27.60
N SER A 174 -18.58 -1.42 27.79
CA SER A 174 -19.67 -2.04 28.57
C SER A 174 -20.33 -3.26 27.89
N LEU A 175 -20.20 -3.39 26.57
CA LEU A 175 -20.68 -4.56 25.82
C LEU A 175 -19.62 -5.67 25.82
N GLU A 176 -18.34 -5.32 25.75
CA GLU A 176 -17.21 -6.22 25.90
C GLU A 176 -17.19 -6.85 27.30
N GLU A 177 -17.34 -6.05 28.37
CA GLU A 177 -17.44 -6.54 29.75
C GLU A 177 -18.62 -7.50 29.95
N LYS A 178 -19.79 -7.19 29.37
CA LYS A 178 -20.96 -8.09 29.41
C LYS A 178 -20.73 -9.37 28.61
N MET A 179 -20.07 -9.29 27.47
CA MET A 179 -19.74 -10.45 26.65
C MET A 179 -18.72 -11.35 27.36
N GLU A 180 -17.70 -10.77 27.99
CA GLU A 180 -16.71 -11.47 28.81
C GLU A 180 -17.38 -12.14 30.01
N SER A 181 -18.30 -11.46 30.70
CA SER A 181 -19.09 -12.05 31.78
C SER A 181 -19.93 -13.25 31.33
N ILE A 182 -20.62 -13.14 30.18
CA ILE A 182 -21.41 -14.25 29.60
C ILE A 182 -20.51 -15.41 29.14
N LEU A 183 -19.33 -15.12 28.57
CA LEU A 183 -18.37 -16.14 28.18
C LEU A 183 -17.77 -16.85 29.40
N SER A 184 -17.39 -16.10 30.43
CA SER A 184 -16.89 -16.62 31.70
C SER A 184 -17.91 -17.51 32.39
N GLU A 185 -19.17 -17.08 32.50
CA GLU A 185 -20.27 -17.89 33.05
C GLU A 185 -20.46 -19.17 32.23
N ARG A 186 -20.43 -19.10 30.90
CA ARG A 186 -20.62 -20.26 30.03
C ARG A 186 -19.43 -21.23 30.05
N ILE A 187 -18.21 -20.73 30.26
CA ILE A 187 -17.01 -21.53 30.51
C ILE A 187 -17.17 -22.26 31.85
N GLN A 188 -17.49 -21.54 32.94
CA GLN A 188 -17.74 -22.15 34.26
C GLN A 188 -18.85 -23.20 34.23
N GLN A 189 -19.96 -22.95 33.53
CA GLN A 189 -21.02 -23.93 33.33
C GLN A 189 -20.52 -25.20 32.63
N LYS A 190 -19.61 -25.07 31.64
CA LYS A 190 -19.01 -26.22 30.94
C LYS A 190 -17.94 -26.93 31.75
N GLU A 191 -17.13 -26.21 32.53
CA GLU A 191 -16.18 -26.78 33.48
C GLU A 191 -16.90 -27.58 34.57
N ASN A 192 -18.01 -27.05 35.10
CA ASN A 192 -18.87 -27.75 36.06
C ASN A 192 -19.52 -29.00 35.44
N GLU A 193 -20.03 -28.92 34.20
CA GLU A 193 -20.58 -30.09 33.49
C GLU A 193 -19.51 -31.17 33.25
N LEU A 194 -18.30 -30.79 32.84
CA LEU A 194 -17.20 -31.72 32.64
C LEU A 194 -16.74 -32.34 33.96
N THR A 195 -16.58 -31.54 35.01
CA THR A 195 -16.22 -32.01 36.36
C THR A 195 -17.24 -33.01 36.88
N ALA A 196 -18.55 -32.70 36.78
CA ALA A 196 -19.61 -33.63 37.16
C ALA A 196 -19.56 -34.96 36.38
N ARG A 197 -19.32 -34.91 35.06
CA ARG A 197 -19.13 -36.12 34.23
C ARG A 197 -17.88 -36.92 34.61
N TYR A 198 -16.79 -36.25 35.02
CA TYR A 198 -15.59 -36.93 35.51
C TYR A 198 -15.83 -37.56 36.89
N ASP A 199 -16.51 -36.86 37.81
CA ASP A 199 -16.86 -37.39 39.14
C ASP A 199 -17.84 -38.57 39.07
N GLU A 200 -18.77 -38.55 38.12
CA GLU A 200 -19.68 -39.67 37.84
C GLU A 200 -18.91 -40.87 37.27
N ARG A 201 -18.00 -40.64 36.32
CA ARG A 201 -17.10 -41.71 35.81
C ARG A 201 -16.22 -42.27 36.91
N LEU A 202 -15.63 -41.42 37.75
CA LEU A 202 -14.76 -41.84 38.85
C LEU A 202 -15.54 -42.67 39.88
N ARG A 203 -16.77 -42.26 40.24
CA ARG A 203 -17.68 -43.06 41.08
C ARG A 203 -18.02 -44.41 40.43
N ASN A 204 -18.41 -44.43 39.16
CA ASN A 204 -18.70 -45.67 38.43
C ASN A 204 -17.48 -46.61 38.35
N HIS A 205 -16.26 -46.08 38.21
CA HIS A 205 -15.03 -46.87 38.25
C HIS A 205 -14.75 -47.40 39.67
N HIS A 206 -14.92 -46.56 40.70
CA HIS A 206 -14.72 -46.95 42.09
C HIS A 206 -15.72 -48.02 42.55
N GLU A 207 -17.00 -47.91 42.18
CA GLU A 207 -18.02 -48.93 42.45
C GLU A 207 -17.67 -50.27 41.79
N ARG A 208 -17.21 -50.25 40.53
CA ARG A 208 -16.71 -51.45 39.83
C ARG A 208 -15.48 -52.06 40.50
N GLU A 209 -14.53 -51.24 40.95
CA GLU A 209 -13.37 -51.70 41.72
C GLU A 209 -13.79 -52.36 43.03
N VAL A 210 -14.72 -51.75 43.76
CA VAL A 210 -15.28 -52.30 45.01
C VAL A 210 -16.01 -53.62 44.75
N ASP A 211 -16.79 -53.74 43.68
CA ASP A 211 -17.49 -54.98 43.34
C ASP A 211 -16.54 -56.09 42.86
N LEU A 212 -15.50 -55.75 42.08
CA LEU A 212 -14.42 -56.69 41.74
C LEU A 212 -13.65 -57.12 42.99
N GLN A 213 -13.41 -56.23 43.95
CA GLN A 213 -12.81 -56.58 45.24
C GLN A 213 -13.71 -57.52 46.07
N LYS A 214 -15.04 -57.30 46.09
CA LYS A 214 -16.01 -58.23 46.72
C LYS A 214 -15.99 -59.60 46.03
N GLN A 215 -16.00 -59.64 44.70
CA GLN A 215 -15.90 -60.90 43.93
C GLN A 215 -14.60 -61.63 44.22
N LEU A 216 -13.45 -60.95 44.19
CA LEU A 216 -12.15 -61.52 44.55
C LEU A 216 -12.09 -61.99 46.01
N LYS A 217 -12.75 -61.29 46.95
CA LYS A 217 -12.87 -61.74 48.34
C LYS A 217 -13.73 -63.00 48.46
N THR A 218 -14.84 -63.07 47.73
CA THR A 218 -15.74 -64.23 47.71
C THR A 218 -15.06 -65.45 47.07
N LEU A 219 -14.40 -65.28 45.92
CA LEU A 219 -13.63 -66.34 45.26
C LEU A 219 -12.46 -66.82 46.13
N ARG A 220 -11.76 -65.92 46.83
CA ARG A 220 -10.74 -66.32 47.82
C ARG A 220 -11.34 -67.11 48.97
N GLY A 221 -12.51 -66.70 49.48
CA GLY A 221 -13.27 -67.45 50.49
C GLY A 221 -13.63 -68.86 50.02
N GLN A 222 -14.22 -68.98 48.83
CA GLN A 222 -14.53 -70.27 48.22
C GLN A 222 -13.28 -71.13 47.99
N LEU A 223 -12.14 -70.52 47.65
CA LEU A 223 -10.87 -71.24 47.50
C LEU A 223 -10.34 -71.72 48.87
N THR A 224 -10.45 -70.91 49.94
CA THR A 224 -10.10 -71.36 51.30
C THR A 224 -11.06 -72.42 51.84
N ASP A 225 -12.35 -72.35 51.51
CA ASP A 225 -13.36 -73.33 51.90
C ASP A 225 -13.14 -74.66 51.14
N LEU A 226 -12.80 -74.60 49.86
CA LEU A 226 -12.38 -75.77 49.08
C LEU A 226 -11.06 -76.35 49.56
N HIS A 227 -10.08 -75.51 49.94
CA HIS A 227 -8.80 -75.96 50.48
C HIS A 227 -8.98 -76.69 51.82
N THR A 228 -9.70 -76.07 52.77
CA THR A 228 -10.00 -76.68 54.07
C THR A 228 -10.89 -77.90 53.94
N SER A 229 -11.88 -77.91 53.04
CA SER A 229 -12.65 -79.11 52.73
C SER A 229 -11.79 -80.22 52.11
N ASN A 230 -10.79 -79.87 51.29
CA ASN A 230 -9.86 -80.85 50.72
C ASN A 230 -8.96 -81.43 51.82
N GLU A 231 -8.36 -80.59 52.66
CA GLU A 231 -7.60 -80.99 53.85
C GLU A 231 -8.43 -81.89 54.79
N ASP A 232 -9.70 -81.56 55.02
CA ASP A 232 -10.65 -82.39 55.78
C ASP A 232 -10.91 -83.74 55.11
N THR A 233 -11.12 -83.77 53.78
CA THR A 233 -11.30 -85.05 53.07
C THR A 233 -10.02 -85.88 53.04
N GLN A 234 -8.85 -85.26 52.91
CA GLN A 234 -7.55 -85.91 52.95
C GLN A 234 -7.25 -86.44 54.35
N ALA A 235 -7.58 -85.69 55.40
CA ALA A 235 -7.50 -86.13 56.80
C ALA A 235 -8.47 -87.28 57.08
N ARG A 236 -9.71 -87.23 56.57
CA ARG A 236 -10.66 -88.36 56.67
C ARG A 236 -10.16 -89.60 55.94
N LEU A 237 -9.57 -89.44 54.75
CA LEU A 237 -9.00 -90.55 53.97
C LEU A 237 -7.77 -91.14 54.66
N ALA A 238 -6.90 -90.31 55.24
CA ALA A 238 -5.78 -90.77 56.06
C ALA A 238 -6.25 -91.51 57.32
N ASN A 239 -7.25 -90.99 58.03
CA ASN A 239 -7.87 -91.68 59.17
C ASN A 239 -8.57 -92.99 58.77
N ALA A 240 -9.20 -93.04 57.59
CA ALA A 240 -9.81 -94.26 57.06
C ALA A 240 -8.75 -95.29 56.66
N SER A 241 -7.65 -94.87 56.03
CA SER A 241 -6.48 -95.72 55.78
C SER A 241 -5.93 -96.26 57.09
N GLN A 242 -5.66 -95.40 58.07
CA GLN A 242 -5.17 -95.82 59.38
C GLN A 242 -6.13 -96.78 60.10
N ARG A 243 -7.45 -96.63 59.93
CA ARG A 243 -8.45 -97.58 60.43
C ARG A 243 -8.40 -98.91 59.69
N LEU A 244 -8.22 -98.91 58.36
CA LEU A 244 -8.03 -100.15 57.60
C LEU A 244 -6.70 -100.84 57.94
N ASP A 245 -5.63 -100.08 58.18
CA ASP A 245 -4.35 -100.59 58.66
C ASP A 245 -4.49 -101.14 60.10
N GLN A 246 -5.28 -100.48 60.96
CA GLN A 246 -5.58 -100.98 62.29
C GLN A 246 -6.48 -102.22 62.26
N ASP A 247 -7.50 -102.26 61.40
CA ASP A 247 -8.39 -103.40 61.19
C ASP A 247 -7.65 -104.59 60.56
N THR A 248 -6.68 -104.35 59.68
CA THR A 248 -5.82 -105.42 59.15
C THR A 248 -4.83 -105.89 60.20
N VAL A 249 -4.25 -105.02 61.03
CA VAL A 249 -3.40 -105.42 62.17
C VAL A 249 -4.20 -106.16 63.25
N THR A 250 -5.43 -105.76 63.57
CA THR A 250 -6.29 -106.52 64.50
C THR A 250 -6.72 -107.84 63.89
N LYS A 251 -7.15 -107.89 62.63
CA LYS A 251 -7.42 -109.16 61.92
C LYS A 251 -6.19 -110.05 61.81
N LEU A 252 -4.99 -109.50 61.66
CA LEU A 252 -3.74 -110.26 61.69
C LEU A 252 -3.47 -110.83 63.09
N LYS A 253 -3.77 -110.09 64.17
CA LYS A 253 -3.67 -110.60 65.55
C LYS A 253 -4.79 -111.59 65.91
N GLU A 254 -5.99 -111.40 65.38
CA GLU A 254 -7.09 -112.37 65.47
C GLU A 254 -6.72 -113.62 64.69
N LEU A 255 -6.14 -113.51 63.49
CA LEU A 255 -5.59 -114.63 62.74
C LEU A 255 -4.43 -115.30 63.47
N ASP A 256 -3.54 -114.56 64.13
CA ASP A 256 -2.42 -115.11 64.91
C ASP A 256 -2.95 -115.84 66.16
N SER A 257 -3.95 -115.27 66.83
CA SER A 257 -4.66 -115.91 67.95
C SER A 257 -5.47 -117.13 67.49
N VAL A 258 -6.10 -117.06 66.31
CA VAL A 258 -6.75 -118.19 65.64
C VAL A 258 -5.72 -119.19 65.14
N VAL A 259 -4.49 -118.81 64.82
CA VAL A 259 -3.38 -119.71 64.48
C VAL A 259 -2.87 -120.39 65.74
N ASP A 260 -2.77 -119.71 66.88
CA ASP A 260 -2.46 -120.29 68.19
C ASP A 260 -3.59 -121.21 68.67
N GLU A 261 -4.84 -120.81 68.47
CA GLU A 261 -6.00 -121.67 68.71
C GLU A 261 -6.08 -122.81 67.70
N LEU A 262 -5.66 -122.63 66.44
CA LEU A 262 -5.54 -123.67 65.42
C LEU A 262 -4.34 -124.56 65.69
N GLN A 263 -3.27 -124.12 66.35
CA GLN A 263 -2.15 -124.96 66.78
C GLN A 263 -2.55 -125.78 68.02
N ARG A 264 -3.24 -125.16 68.99
CA ARG A 264 -3.87 -125.88 70.13
C ARG A 264 -4.98 -126.81 69.66
N ALA A 265 -5.75 -126.40 68.67
CA ALA A 265 -6.78 -127.19 68.03
C ALA A 265 -6.18 -128.23 67.10
N ASN A 266 -5.03 -128.03 66.45
CA ASN A 266 -4.27 -129.03 65.67
C ASN A 266 -3.45 -129.96 66.54
N ALA A 267 -3.16 -129.63 67.80
CA ALA A 267 -2.76 -130.62 68.79
C ALA A 267 -3.96 -131.52 69.15
N ARG A 268 -5.14 -130.92 69.38
CA ARG A 268 -6.42 -131.66 69.53
C ARG A 268 -6.85 -132.36 68.25
N VAL A 269 -6.51 -131.84 67.07
CA VAL A 269 -6.97 -132.31 65.78
C VAL A 269 -5.95 -133.27 65.19
N ALA A 270 -4.65 -133.23 65.50
CA ALA A 270 -3.79 -134.41 65.34
C ALA A 270 -4.30 -135.63 66.16
N THR A 271 -5.01 -135.40 67.28
CA THR A 271 -5.71 -136.47 68.02
C THR A 271 -7.14 -136.76 67.53
N VAL A 272 -7.74 -135.89 66.70
CA VAL A 272 -9.09 -136.04 66.14
C VAL A 272 -9.11 -136.35 64.64
N GLU A 273 -8.22 -135.85 63.78
CA GLU A 273 -7.84 -136.35 62.44
C GLU A 273 -7.44 -137.81 62.47
N ARG A 274 -6.78 -138.31 63.52
CA ARG A 274 -6.66 -139.77 63.71
C ARG A 274 -8.02 -140.51 63.79
N ARG A 275 -9.12 -139.76 63.98
CA ARG A 275 -10.54 -140.17 63.98
C ARG A 275 -11.38 -139.47 62.90
N ASN A 276 -10.81 -138.52 62.13
CA ASN A 276 -11.47 -137.67 61.13
C ASN A 276 -10.90 -137.88 59.72
N GLU A 277 -9.71 -138.47 59.58
CA GLU A 277 -9.28 -139.16 58.35
C GLU A 277 -10.34 -140.21 57.95
N LEU A 278 -10.94 -140.85 58.97
CA LEU A 278 -12.06 -141.77 58.88
C LEU A 278 -13.42 -141.11 58.56
N LEU A 279 -13.51 -139.77 58.53
CA LEU A 279 -14.77 -139.02 58.31
C LEU A 279 -14.64 -137.91 57.25
N ARG A 280 -13.44 -137.55 56.80
CA ARG A 280 -13.20 -136.61 55.70
C ARG A 280 -13.39 -137.24 54.32
N SER A 281 -13.25 -138.56 54.21
CA SER A 281 -13.78 -139.36 53.09
C SER A 281 -15.31 -139.21 52.92
N GLU A 282 -16.03 -138.88 54.00
CA GLU A 282 -17.49 -138.72 54.02
C GLU A 282 -17.92 -137.30 53.59
N ILE A 283 -17.07 -136.28 53.82
CA ILE A 283 -17.43 -134.85 53.70
C ILE A 283 -16.89 -134.20 52.41
N GLU A 284 -15.96 -134.83 51.69
CA GLU A 284 -15.57 -134.42 50.31
C GLU A 284 -16.74 -134.55 49.30
N ARG A 285 -17.89 -135.11 49.71
CA ARG A 285 -19.09 -135.26 48.88
C ARG A 285 -20.03 -134.05 48.82
N VAL A 286 -19.83 -132.98 49.61
CA VAL A 286 -20.79 -131.86 49.67
C VAL A 286 -20.14 -130.47 49.58
N ARG A 287 -20.11 -130.00 48.32
CA ARG A 287 -20.52 -128.64 47.88
C ARG A 287 -19.46 -127.52 47.91
N ASN A 288 -18.86 -127.33 46.74
CA ASN A 288 -18.18 -126.09 46.33
C ASN A 288 -19.17 -124.98 45.92
N ASP A 289 -18.66 -123.76 45.99
CA ASP A 289 -18.84 -122.62 45.06
C ASP A 289 -20.14 -121.80 44.98
N THR A 290 -19.96 -120.46 44.98
CA THR A 290 -20.64 -119.41 44.17
C THR A 290 -20.18 -118.02 44.67
N GLY A 291 -19.46 -117.23 43.85
CA GLY A 291 -19.09 -115.86 44.23
C GLY A 291 -18.48 -114.93 43.16
N GLU A 292 -18.11 -115.42 41.97
CA GLU A 292 -17.44 -114.59 40.95
C GLU A 292 -18.37 -113.75 40.05
N THR A 293 -19.67 -114.02 40.02
CA THR A 293 -20.60 -113.44 39.03
C THR A 293 -20.94 -111.96 39.26
N ASP A 294 -20.99 -111.53 40.51
CA ASP A 294 -21.61 -110.23 40.86
C ASP A 294 -20.65 -109.07 40.61
N ARG A 295 -19.37 -109.27 40.96
CA ARG A 295 -18.29 -108.28 40.79
C ARG A 295 -18.01 -107.91 39.33
N VAL A 296 -18.31 -108.81 38.39
CA VAL A 296 -18.19 -108.57 36.94
C VAL A 296 -19.30 -107.64 36.43
N ASN A 297 -20.47 -107.65 37.04
CA ASN A 297 -21.61 -106.82 36.60
C ASN A 297 -21.49 -105.37 37.09
N GLU A 298 -20.97 -105.13 38.29
CA GLU A 298 -20.71 -103.77 38.80
C GLU A 298 -19.70 -103.01 37.92
N LEU A 299 -18.57 -103.64 37.60
CA LEU A 299 -17.53 -103.05 36.74
C LEU A 299 -18.06 -102.70 35.34
N ARG A 300 -18.94 -103.52 34.77
CA ARG A 300 -19.56 -103.26 33.46
C ARG A 300 -20.52 -102.07 33.47
N ASN A 301 -21.16 -101.78 34.59
CA ASN A 301 -22.05 -100.62 34.69
C ASN A 301 -21.24 -99.34 34.85
N HIS A 302 -20.19 -99.35 35.67
CA HIS A 302 -19.33 -98.17 35.85
C HIS A 302 -18.59 -97.77 34.54
N VAL A 303 -18.16 -98.74 33.74
CA VAL A 303 -17.59 -98.45 32.40
C VAL A 303 -18.59 -97.73 31.50
N ARG A 304 -19.86 -98.14 31.49
CA ARG A 304 -20.92 -97.47 30.69
C ARG A 304 -21.20 -96.05 31.14
N GLU A 305 -21.14 -95.78 32.45
CA GLU A 305 -21.31 -94.43 33.00
C GLU A 305 -20.17 -93.51 32.54
N LEU A 306 -18.92 -93.98 32.62
CA LEU A 306 -17.76 -93.24 32.14
C LEU A 306 -17.77 -93.03 30.61
N GLU A 307 -18.19 -94.05 29.84
CA GLU A 307 -18.39 -93.92 28.39
C GLU A 307 -19.45 -92.86 28.03
N ALA A 308 -20.55 -92.79 28.79
CA ALA A 308 -21.59 -91.78 28.61
C ALA A 308 -21.12 -90.36 29.00
N GLU A 309 -20.37 -90.22 30.09
CA GLU A 309 -19.80 -88.93 30.51
C GLU A 309 -18.77 -88.41 29.50
N ILE A 310 -17.90 -89.30 28.97
CA ILE A 310 -16.96 -88.96 27.89
C ILE A 310 -17.71 -88.53 26.62
N ALA A 311 -18.80 -89.21 26.26
CA ALA A 311 -19.64 -88.81 25.12
C ALA A 311 -20.28 -87.42 25.33
N GLN A 312 -20.75 -87.12 26.53
CA GLN A 312 -21.33 -85.81 26.86
C GLN A 312 -20.26 -84.69 26.83
N MET A 313 -19.08 -84.94 27.39
CA MET A 313 -17.98 -83.96 27.40
C MET A 313 -17.37 -83.73 26.01
N THR A 314 -17.37 -84.74 25.14
CA THR A 314 -16.94 -84.58 23.74
C THR A 314 -17.94 -83.74 22.94
N ASP A 315 -19.25 -83.97 23.05
CA ASP A 315 -20.24 -83.09 22.38
C ASP A 315 -20.22 -81.65 22.92
N ALA A 316 -20.09 -81.47 24.25
CA ALA A 316 -19.96 -80.14 24.87
C ALA A 316 -18.69 -79.39 24.41
N THR A 317 -17.58 -80.08 24.18
CA THR A 317 -16.36 -79.47 23.64
C THR A 317 -16.43 -79.22 22.13
N GLU A 318 -17.16 -80.04 21.37
CA GLU A 318 -17.42 -79.77 19.95
C GLU A 318 -18.38 -78.58 19.74
N THR A 319 -19.46 -78.47 20.51
CA THR A 319 -20.38 -77.31 20.47
C THR A 319 -19.65 -76.03 20.83
N ALA A 320 -18.92 -75.98 21.95
CA ALA A 320 -18.10 -74.83 22.31
C ALA A 320 -17.05 -74.46 21.24
N ARG A 321 -16.50 -75.45 20.51
CA ARG A 321 -15.58 -75.22 19.39
C ARG A 321 -16.29 -74.64 18.16
N ARG A 322 -17.52 -75.08 17.86
CA ARG A 322 -18.37 -74.52 16.78
C ARG A 322 -18.72 -73.07 17.09
N ASP A 323 -19.19 -72.78 18.31
CA ASP A 323 -19.57 -71.44 18.75
C ASP A 323 -18.38 -70.47 18.76
N ARG A 324 -17.22 -70.91 19.27
CA ARG A 324 -15.97 -70.12 19.17
C ARG A 324 -15.60 -69.82 17.72
N SER A 325 -15.71 -70.79 16.82
CA SER A 325 -15.41 -70.56 15.40
C SER A 325 -16.41 -69.60 14.73
N ALA A 326 -17.69 -69.67 15.10
CA ALA A 326 -18.72 -68.74 14.63
C ALA A 326 -18.46 -67.30 15.12
N LEU A 327 -18.15 -67.12 16.40
CA LEU A 327 -17.77 -65.82 16.99
C LEU A 327 -16.49 -65.26 16.38
N GLU A 328 -15.47 -66.10 16.16
CA GLU A 328 -14.24 -65.69 15.46
C GLU A 328 -14.50 -65.25 14.02
N GLN A 329 -15.39 -65.94 13.29
CA GLN A 329 -15.78 -65.54 11.93
C GLN A 329 -16.62 -64.25 11.93
N GLN A 330 -17.52 -64.08 12.89
CA GLN A 330 -18.31 -62.86 13.04
C GLN A 330 -17.40 -61.66 13.33
N SER A 331 -16.54 -61.77 14.35
CA SER A 331 -15.60 -60.70 14.73
C SER A 331 -14.63 -60.35 13.59
N ARG A 332 -14.17 -61.34 12.80
CA ARG A 332 -13.38 -61.09 11.58
C ARG A 332 -14.18 -60.29 10.54
N ARG A 333 -15.45 -60.64 10.26
CA ARG A 333 -16.30 -59.92 9.31
C ARG A 333 -16.59 -58.49 9.78
N GLU A 334 -16.91 -58.30 11.06
CA GLU A 334 -17.11 -56.97 11.65
C GLU A 334 -15.85 -56.12 11.55
N LYS A 335 -14.68 -56.70 11.86
CA LYS A 335 -13.39 -56.02 11.69
C LYS A 335 -13.12 -55.64 10.24
N GLU A 336 -13.35 -56.54 9.28
CA GLU A 336 -13.19 -56.22 7.84
C GLU A 336 -14.13 -55.10 7.37
N VAL A 337 -15.36 -55.04 7.88
CA VAL A 337 -16.31 -53.95 7.55
C VAL A 337 -15.81 -52.63 8.13
N LEU A 338 -15.44 -52.60 9.42
CA LEU A 338 -14.90 -51.40 10.06
C LEU A 338 -13.59 -50.93 9.42
N GLU A 339 -12.72 -51.83 8.96
CA GLU A 339 -11.49 -51.49 8.23
C GLU A 339 -11.79 -50.88 6.84
N ARG A 340 -12.84 -51.35 6.15
CA ARG A 340 -13.33 -50.74 4.88
C ARG A 340 -13.91 -49.36 5.13
N GLU A 341 -14.82 -49.21 6.10
CA GLU A 341 -15.41 -47.91 6.48
C GLU A 341 -14.35 -46.89 6.89
N LEU A 342 -13.35 -47.30 7.68
CA LEU A 342 -12.21 -46.46 8.06
C LEU A 342 -11.37 -46.05 6.85
N SER A 343 -11.19 -46.94 5.86
CA SER A 343 -10.49 -46.65 4.61
C SER A 343 -11.24 -45.63 3.76
N ASP A 344 -12.55 -45.81 3.60
CA ASP A 344 -13.40 -44.90 2.82
C ASP A 344 -13.52 -43.52 3.49
N ALA A 345 -13.70 -43.47 4.81
CA ALA A 345 -13.68 -42.21 5.57
C ALA A 345 -12.30 -41.51 5.47
N ARG A 346 -11.19 -42.25 5.48
CA ARG A 346 -9.85 -41.68 5.22
C ARG A 346 -9.72 -41.14 3.80
N ARG A 347 -10.32 -41.79 2.80
CA ARG A 347 -10.35 -41.33 1.41
C ARG A 347 -11.23 -40.10 1.21
N GLU A 348 -12.34 -40.02 1.93
CA GLU A 348 -13.19 -38.82 1.95
C GLU A 348 -12.45 -37.66 2.63
N VAL A 349 -11.86 -37.87 3.80
CA VAL A 349 -11.06 -36.84 4.50
C VAL A 349 -9.86 -36.38 3.66
N SER A 350 -9.17 -37.26 2.95
CA SER A 350 -8.08 -36.85 2.05
C SER A 350 -8.60 -36.10 0.81
N GLY A 351 -9.75 -36.49 0.26
CA GLY A 351 -10.43 -35.77 -0.82
C GLY A 351 -10.94 -34.38 -0.39
N LEU A 352 -11.50 -34.26 0.82
CA LEU A 352 -11.91 -32.98 1.40
C LEU A 352 -10.70 -32.08 1.69
N ARG A 353 -9.61 -32.63 2.24
CA ARG A 353 -8.35 -31.88 2.41
C ARG A 353 -7.77 -31.41 1.08
N ALA A 354 -7.79 -32.25 0.04
CA ALA A 354 -7.34 -31.86 -1.30
C ALA A 354 -8.21 -30.74 -1.89
N LYS A 355 -9.53 -30.76 -1.67
CA LYS A 355 -10.43 -29.66 -2.04
C LYS A 355 -10.13 -28.38 -1.26
N VAL A 356 -9.94 -28.46 0.06
CA VAL A 356 -9.57 -27.29 0.89
C VAL A 356 -8.23 -26.70 0.44
N GLU A 357 -7.23 -27.53 0.14
CA GLU A 357 -5.94 -27.07 -0.38
C GLU A 357 -6.08 -26.44 -1.78
N HIS A 358 -6.96 -26.97 -2.63
CA HIS A 358 -7.28 -26.41 -3.95
C HIS A 358 -8.08 -25.10 -3.88
N TYR A 359 -8.79 -24.83 -2.78
CA TYR A 359 -9.47 -23.54 -2.53
C TYR A 359 -8.68 -22.60 -1.61
N ARG A 360 -7.42 -22.94 -1.27
CA ARG A 360 -6.58 -22.14 -0.36
C ARG A 360 -6.15 -20.80 -0.97
N ASP A 361 -6.16 -20.71 -2.30
CA ASP A 361 -5.91 -19.50 -3.08
C ASP A 361 -7.20 -18.69 -3.34
N TYR A 362 -8.38 -19.20 -2.99
CA TYR A 362 -9.65 -18.50 -3.25
C TYR A 362 -9.73 -17.15 -2.54
N ASP A 363 -9.20 -17.03 -1.32
CA ASP A 363 -9.09 -15.77 -0.58
C ASP A 363 -7.99 -14.83 -1.12
N GLU A 364 -7.05 -15.35 -1.92
CA GLU A 364 -6.04 -14.55 -2.64
C GLU A 364 -6.65 -14.01 -3.94
N VAL A 365 -7.19 -14.91 -4.77
CA VAL A 365 -7.88 -14.58 -6.03
C VAL A 365 -9.06 -13.64 -5.78
N LYS A 366 -9.81 -13.83 -4.69
CA LYS A 366 -10.88 -12.91 -4.30
C LYS A 366 -10.35 -11.53 -3.92
N ARG A 367 -9.19 -11.45 -3.24
CA ARG A 367 -8.57 -10.17 -2.88
C ARG A 367 -7.97 -9.47 -4.11
N GLU A 368 -7.31 -10.20 -4.99
CA GLU A 368 -6.85 -9.69 -6.29
C GLU A 368 -8.03 -9.20 -7.13
N LEU A 369 -9.15 -9.94 -7.17
CA LEU A 369 -10.38 -9.53 -7.83
C LEU A 369 -11.00 -8.29 -7.17
N GLU A 370 -11.03 -8.21 -5.83
CA GLU A 370 -11.54 -7.03 -5.10
C GLU A 370 -10.64 -5.80 -5.30
N ILE A 371 -9.31 -5.97 -5.38
CA ILE A 371 -8.35 -4.91 -5.69
C ILE A 371 -8.49 -4.46 -7.15
N LEU A 372 -8.53 -5.38 -8.10
CA LEU A 372 -8.75 -5.07 -9.52
C LEU A 372 -10.08 -4.35 -9.74
N LYS A 373 -11.15 -4.82 -9.07
CA LYS A 373 -12.45 -4.16 -9.06
C LYS A 373 -12.35 -2.77 -8.42
N PHE A 374 -11.73 -2.63 -7.26
CA PHE A 374 -11.57 -1.32 -6.62
C PHE A 374 -10.81 -0.35 -7.53
N ILE A 375 -9.71 -0.77 -8.17
CA ILE A 375 -8.95 0.05 -9.12
C ILE A 375 -9.82 0.42 -10.34
N GLU A 376 -10.53 -0.54 -10.95
CA GLU A 376 -11.36 -0.31 -12.14
C GLU A 376 -12.57 0.62 -11.87
N PHE A 377 -13.09 0.65 -10.63
CA PHE A 377 -14.22 1.50 -10.25
C PHE A 377 -13.80 2.82 -9.55
N ALA A 378 -12.62 2.89 -8.91
CA ALA A 378 -12.06 4.10 -8.31
C ALA A 378 -11.26 4.97 -9.29
N SER A 379 -10.73 4.41 -10.39
CA SER A 379 -9.96 5.15 -11.42
C SER A 379 -10.75 6.23 -12.19
N GLY A 380 -11.99 6.52 -11.81
CA GLY A 380 -12.84 7.58 -12.38
C GLY A 380 -12.60 8.97 -11.75
N ASP A 381 -11.35 9.40 -11.67
CA ASP A 381 -10.81 10.78 -11.52
C ASP A 381 -11.51 11.76 -10.54
N ASN A 382 -12.26 11.25 -9.57
CA ASN A 382 -12.97 12.02 -8.54
C ASN A 382 -13.39 11.05 -7.42
N ALA A 383 -12.40 10.65 -6.64
CA ALA A 383 -12.54 10.31 -5.23
C ALA A 383 -11.48 11.18 -4.52
N ASP A 384 -11.91 12.02 -3.59
CA ASP A 384 -11.00 12.85 -2.81
C ASP A 384 -9.99 11.96 -2.07
N ALA A 385 -8.73 12.40 -1.99
CA ALA A 385 -7.60 11.55 -1.60
C ALA A 385 -7.65 11.02 -0.15
N ASP A 386 -8.59 11.49 0.67
CA ASP A 386 -8.65 11.26 2.11
C ASP A 386 -9.50 10.05 2.56
N ASP A 387 -10.26 9.38 1.68
CA ASP A 387 -11.12 8.23 2.07
C ASP A 387 -10.77 6.90 1.36
N VAL A 388 -9.56 6.78 0.79
CA VAL A 388 -9.07 5.55 0.14
C VAL A 388 -8.45 4.59 1.17
N GLN A 389 -9.28 4.09 2.10
CA GLN A 389 -8.84 3.10 3.08
C GLN A 389 -8.71 1.70 2.45
N LEU A 390 -7.48 1.20 2.30
CA LEU A 390 -7.20 -0.17 1.84
C LEU A 390 -7.97 -1.22 2.68
N PRO A 391 -8.64 -2.22 2.04
CA PRO A 391 -9.38 -3.26 2.76
C PRO A 391 -8.50 -4.03 3.76
N SER A 392 -8.96 -4.10 5.01
CA SER A 392 -8.22 -4.77 6.10
C SER A 392 -8.15 -6.29 5.89
N PRO A 393 -7.09 -6.98 6.35
CA PRO A 393 -6.80 -8.39 6.02
C PRO A 393 -7.66 -9.43 6.78
N HIS A 394 -8.94 -9.15 7.02
CA HIS A 394 -9.85 -10.03 7.77
C HIS A 394 -11.17 -10.28 7.03
N PRO A 395 -11.34 -11.45 6.36
CA PRO A 395 -12.40 -11.66 5.36
C PRO A 395 -13.82 -11.72 5.94
N GLY A 396 -13.99 -11.94 7.26
CA GLY A 396 -15.30 -12.11 7.89
C GLY A 396 -16.15 -10.84 8.02
N LYS A 397 -15.54 -9.65 8.10
CA LYS A 397 -16.26 -8.37 8.32
C LYS A 397 -16.32 -7.46 7.08
N VAL A 398 -15.53 -7.76 6.04
CA VAL A 398 -15.44 -6.93 4.82
C VAL A 398 -16.67 -7.07 3.93
N ASN A 399 -17.17 -8.30 3.71
CA ASN A 399 -18.25 -8.60 2.75
C ASN A 399 -19.52 -7.74 2.94
N ALA A 400 -19.90 -7.44 4.18
CA ALA A 400 -21.12 -6.68 4.49
C ALA A 400 -20.98 -5.17 4.25
N ARG A 401 -19.80 -4.58 4.50
CA ARG A 401 -19.54 -3.16 4.20
C ARG A 401 -19.23 -2.94 2.72
N LEU A 402 -18.51 -3.86 2.09
CA LEU A 402 -18.10 -3.72 0.70
C LEU A 402 -19.28 -3.85 -0.27
N ALA A 403 -20.30 -4.65 0.03
CA ALA A 403 -21.50 -4.76 -0.81
C ALA A 403 -22.21 -3.41 -1.02
N GLY A 404 -22.44 -2.64 0.06
CA GLY A 404 -23.03 -1.30 -0.03
C GLY A 404 -22.13 -0.26 -0.68
N SER A 405 -20.81 -0.35 -0.45
CA SER A 405 -19.81 0.51 -1.12
C SER A 405 -19.74 0.25 -2.63
N LEU A 406 -19.83 -1.01 -3.05
CA LEU A 406 -19.82 -1.40 -4.46
C LEU A 406 -21.07 -0.89 -5.20
N GLU A 407 -22.27 -1.06 -4.63
CA GLU A 407 -23.50 -0.55 -5.23
C GLU A 407 -23.47 0.98 -5.39
N ALA A 408 -22.93 1.69 -4.39
CA ALA A 408 -22.69 3.13 -4.47
C ALA A 408 -21.66 3.52 -5.56
N LEU A 409 -20.52 2.82 -5.65
CA LEU A 409 -19.50 3.05 -6.69
C LEU A 409 -20.02 2.74 -8.10
N PHE A 410 -20.81 1.67 -8.27
CA PHE A 410 -21.48 1.38 -9.54
C PHE A 410 -22.47 2.48 -9.92
N ALA A 411 -23.30 2.94 -8.98
CA ALA A 411 -24.23 4.05 -9.22
C ALA A 411 -23.48 5.35 -9.58
N GLN A 412 -22.38 5.66 -8.89
CA GLN A 412 -21.55 6.84 -9.15
C GLN A 412 -20.85 6.78 -10.52
N LYS A 413 -20.27 5.63 -10.90
CA LYS A 413 -19.65 5.44 -12.24
C LYS A 413 -20.69 5.48 -13.35
N ASN A 414 -21.87 4.89 -13.15
CA ASN A 414 -22.97 4.96 -14.11
C ASN A 414 -23.46 6.41 -14.28
N LYS A 415 -23.60 7.17 -13.19
CA LYS A 415 -23.92 8.60 -13.24
C LYS A 415 -22.84 9.42 -13.96
N LYS A 416 -21.55 9.21 -13.67
CA LYS A 416 -20.42 9.86 -14.39
C LYS A 416 -20.44 9.53 -15.89
N LEU A 417 -20.65 8.26 -16.27
CA LEU A 417 -20.75 7.85 -17.68
C LEU A 417 -21.97 8.45 -18.41
N GLN A 418 -23.07 8.70 -17.69
CA GLN A 418 -24.23 9.43 -18.23
C GLN A 418 -23.93 10.93 -18.40
N GLU A 419 -23.25 11.56 -17.43
CA GLU A 419 -22.80 12.96 -17.52
C GLU A 419 -21.77 13.17 -18.64
N GLU A 420 -20.83 12.24 -18.82
CA GLU A 420 -19.88 12.22 -19.94
C GLU A 420 -20.58 12.00 -21.28
N ASN A 421 -21.55 11.08 -21.37
CA ASN A 421 -22.38 10.93 -22.57
C ASN A 421 -23.14 12.22 -22.90
N ALA A 422 -23.70 12.91 -21.89
CA ALA A 422 -24.38 14.18 -22.09
C ALA A 422 -23.43 15.26 -22.59
N ARG A 423 -22.23 15.39 -21.98
CA ARG A 423 -21.19 16.33 -22.43
C ARG A 423 -20.68 16.03 -23.85
N LEU A 424 -20.43 14.76 -24.17
CA LEU A 424 -20.00 14.36 -25.51
C LEU A 424 -21.07 14.60 -26.56
N ARG A 425 -22.36 14.43 -26.23
CA ARG A 425 -23.48 14.80 -27.11
C ARG A 425 -23.53 16.30 -27.35
N VAL A 426 -23.46 17.13 -26.31
CA VAL A 426 -23.45 18.59 -26.44
C VAL A 426 -22.23 19.06 -27.25
N SER A 427 -21.04 18.56 -26.96
CA SER A 427 -19.82 18.90 -27.71
C SER A 427 -19.86 18.42 -29.18
N TYR A 428 -20.51 17.28 -29.44
CA TYR A 428 -20.76 16.80 -30.80
C TYR A 428 -21.77 17.68 -31.54
N GLU A 429 -22.87 18.08 -30.89
CA GLU A 429 -23.86 19.01 -31.44
C GLU A 429 -23.23 20.39 -31.71
N GLU A 430 -22.47 20.96 -30.77
CA GLU A 430 -21.70 22.20 -30.94
C GLU A 430 -20.75 22.10 -32.14
N CYS A 431 -19.88 21.08 -32.17
CA CYS A 431 -18.93 20.87 -33.26
C CYS A 431 -19.62 20.63 -34.62
N HIS A 432 -20.78 19.97 -34.62
CA HIS A 432 -21.60 19.79 -35.83
C HIS A 432 -22.20 21.12 -36.31
N THR A 433 -22.73 21.95 -35.40
CA THR A 433 -23.24 23.29 -35.77
C THR A 433 -22.12 24.21 -36.26
N ASP A 434 -20.94 24.16 -35.65
CA ASP A 434 -19.76 24.89 -36.13
C ASP A 434 -19.32 24.40 -37.52
N ASN A 435 -19.39 23.09 -37.78
CA ASN A 435 -19.07 22.54 -39.09
C ASN A 435 -20.06 23.03 -40.17
N ASP A 436 -21.35 23.16 -39.84
CA ASP A 436 -22.36 23.66 -40.76
C ASP A 436 -22.30 25.20 -40.92
N ASN A 437 -21.92 25.94 -39.88
CA ASN A 437 -21.57 27.36 -39.95
C ASN A 437 -20.32 27.59 -40.84
N LEU A 438 -19.32 26.73 -40.75
CA LEU A 438 -18.14 26.77 -41.61
C LEU A 438 -18.46 26.38 -43.07
N LYS A 439 -19.34 25.41 -43.31
CA LYS A 439 -19.82 25.09 -44.67
C LYS A 439 -20.61 26.24 -45.29
N THR A 440 -21.51 26.88 -44.53
CA THR A 440 -22.32 28.00 -45.04
C THR A 440 -21.44 29.21 -45.34
N THR A 441 -20.51 29.58 -44.45
CA THR A 441 -19.54 30.66 -44.72
C THR A 441 -18.57 30.34 -45.86
N LEU A 442 -18.14 29.08 -46.02
CA LEU A 442 -17.37 28.64 -47.18
C LEU A 442 -18.18 28.78 -48.48
N SER A 443 -19.46 28.39 -48.48
CA SER A 443 -20.33 28.55 -49.66
C SER A 443 -20.56 30.03 -50.00
N ALA A 444 -20.73 30.90 -49.00
CA ALA A 444 -20.90 32.34 -49.20
C ALA A 444 -19.64 33.00 -49.76
N THR A 445 -18.46 32.63 -49.24
CA THR A 445 -17.17 33.14 -49.76
C THR A 445 -16.84 32.59 -51.16
N GLN A 446 -17.23 31.34 -51.47
CA GLN A 446 -17.16 30.80 -52.83
C GLN A 446 -18.09 31.55 -53.79
N HIS A 447 -19.32 31.88 -53.38
CA HIS A 447 -20.24 32.67 -54.19
C HIS A 447 -19.73 34.10 -54.44
N GLU A 448 -19.18 34.78 -53.43
CA GLU A 448 -18.63 36.13 -53.63
C GLU A 448 -17.32 36.08 -54.44
N SER A 449 -16.48 35.05 -54.28
CA SER A 449 -15.30 34.83 -55.13
C SER A 449 -15.69 34.58 -56.59
N ALA A 450 -16.73 33.77 -56.85
CA ALA A 450 -17.26 33.56 -58.19
C ALA A 450 -17.81 34.87 -58.80
N ARG A 451 -18.55 35.66 -58.00
CA ARG A 451 -19.08 36.97 -58.40
C ARG A 451 -17.98 37.97 -58.74
N LEU A 452 -16.94 38.07 -57.89
CA LEU A 452 -15.77 38.90 -58.15
C LEU A 452 -15.02 38.43 -59.40
N SER A 453 -14.89 37.11 -59.60
CA SER A 453 -14.29 36.56 -60.83
C SER A 453 -15.09 36.91 -62.07
N THR A 454 -16.44 36.87 -62.03
CA THR A 454 -17.27 37.31 -63.17
C THR A 454 -17.16 38.81 -63.41
N LEU A 455 -17.12 39.62 -62.35
CA LEU A 455 -16.97 41.08 -62.47
C LEU A 455 -15.58 41.47 -63.01
N VAL A 456 -14.51 40.79 -62.56
CA VAL A 456 -13.18 40.96 -63.13
C VAL A 456 -13.16 40.56 -64.59
N GLN A 457 -13.80 39.45 -64.97
CA GLN A 457 -13.91 39.04 -66.37
C GLN A 457 -14.71 40.05 -67.22
N GLU A 458 -15.76 40.67 -66.68
CA GLU A 458 -16.48 41.77 -67.35
C GLU A 458 -15.58 43.01 -67.52
N LEU A 459 -14.87 43.41 -66.46
CA LEU A 459 -13.93 44.54 -66.48
C LEU A 459 -12.73 44.30 -67.41
N GLU A 460 -12.22 43.07 -67.50
CA GLU A 460 -11.18 42.68 -68.47
C GLU A 460 -11.70 42.76 -69.90
N ASN A 461 -12.93 42.28 -70.16
CA ASN A 461 -13.57 42.42 -71.48
C ASN A 461 -13.78 43.89 -71.87
N ASP A 462 -14.17 44.75 -70.92
CA ASP A 462 -14.34 46.19 -71.14
C ASP A 462 -13.01 46.95 -71.25
N LEU A 463 -11.96 46.53 -70.53
CA LEU A 463 -10.60 47.00 -70.73
C LEU A 463 -10.06 46.60 -72.11
N ILE A 464 -10.32 45.37 -72.57
CA ILE A 464 -9.98 44.92 -73.93
C ILE A 464 -10.72 45.77 -74.97
N ARG A 465 -11.99 46.13 -74.74
CA ARG A 465 -12.74 47.04 -75.61
C ARG A 465 -12.16 48.46 -75.63
N LEU A 466 -11.75 48.99 -74.48
CA LEU A 466 -11.08 50.30 -74.38
C LEU A 466 -9.69 50.29 -75.05
N GLN A 467 -8.89 49.25 -74.82
CA GLN A 467 -7.56 49.08 -75.42
C GLN A 467 -7.66 48.85 -76.94
N ALA A 468 -8.68 48.15 -77.43
CA ALA A 468 -8.98 48.05 -78.86
C ALA A 468 -9.43 49.38 -79.48
N GLY A 469 -9.92 50.34 -78.68
CA GLY A 469 -10.25 51.69 -79.09
C GLY A 469 -9.07 52.67 -79.11
N GLY A 470 -7.95 52.36 -78.44
CA GLY A 470 -6.78 53.24 -78.31
C GLY A 470 -5.67 52.92 -79.31
N LYS A 471 -5.61 53.62 -80.45
CA LYS A 471 -4.46 53.54 -81.37
C LYS A 471 -3.28 54.39 -80.88
N PRO A 472 -2.02 53.95 -81.10
CA PRO A 472 -0.82 54.60 -80.58
C PRO A 472 -0.31 55.73 -81.48
N LEU A 473 0.48 56.65 -80.91
CA LEU A 473 1.28 57.62 -81.67
C LEU A 473 2.66 57.79 -81.04
N GLU A 474 3.69 57.91 -81.89
CA GLU A 474 5.10 58.00 -81.54
C GLU A 474 5.51 59.36 -80.93
N SER A 475 6.62 59.37 -80.19
CA SER A 475 7.82 60.22 -80.46
C SER A 475 8.64 60.59 -79.21
N THR A 476 9.67 59.78 -78.97
CA THR A 476 11.01 60.08 -78.41
C THR A 476 11.33 61.50 -77.88
N ALA A 477 11.67 61.55 -76.59
CA ALA A 477 12.65 62.41 -75.89
C ALA A 477 12.50 63.95 -75.87
N THR A 478 12.54 64.54 -74.66
CA THR A 478 13.66 65.40 -74.20
C THR A 478 13.62 65.75 -72.71
N PHE A 479 14.82 65.76 -72.11
CA PHE A 479 15.27 66.51 -70.92
C PHE A 479 14.43 67.72 -70.44
N ARG A 480 14.00 67.74 -69.16
CA ARG A 480 14.49 68.64 -68.07
C ARG A 480 13.54 68.70 -66.86
N GLU A 481 14.01 68.16 -65.74
CA GLU A 481 14.24 68.88 -64.47
C GLU A 481 13.61 70.29 -64.31
N ASP A 482 12.63 70.43 -63.41
CA ASP A 482 12.80 71.23 -62.18
C ASP A 482 11.84 70.75 -61.06
N SER A 483 12.25 70.97 -59.81
CA SER A 483 11.55 70.67 -58.54
C SER A 483 10.67 71.88 -58.12
N PRO A 484 10.07 72.05 -56.90
CA PRO A 484 10.32 71.45 -55.56
C PRO A 484 9.09 70.73 -54.91
N ASP A 485 9.25 69.68 -54.09
CA ASP A 485 9.69 69.63 -52.66
C ASP A 485 8.50 69.96 -51.68
N LYS A 486 8.16 69.19 -50.62
CA LYS A 486 9.01 68.74 -49.49
C LYS A 486 8.49 67.56 -48.64
N HIS A 487 9.44 66.69 -48.25
CA HIS A 487 9.70 66.05 -46.92
C HIS A 487 8.60 65.29 -46.14
N ASP A 488 8.86 64.23 -45.35
CA ASP A 488 10.03 63.35 -45.07
C ASP A 488 9.50 62.11 -44.25
N HIS A 489 10.23 61.11 -43.72
CA HIS A 489 11.67 60.85 -43.53
C HIS A 489 11.97 59.32 -43.43
N GLY A 490 13.07 58.86 -44.05
CA GLY A 490 14.01 57.83 -43.50
C GLY A 490 13.66 56.33 -43.66
N THR A 491 14.46 55.48 -44.33
CA THR A 491 15.81 54.93 -44.01
C THR A 491 15.84 54.02 -42.76
N ILE A 492 16.53 52.86 -42.68
CA ILE A 492 17.43 52.07 -43.58
C ILE A 492 17.61 50.64 -42.97
N ASN A 493 17.86 49.60 -43.80
CA ASN A 493 18.38 48.24 -43.43
C ASN A 493 17.55 47.35 -42.44
N ARG A 494 17.84 46.05 -42.20
CA ARG A 494 18.36 44.86 -42.96
C ARG A 494 18.52 43.70 -41.93
N ILE A 495 18.57 42.43 -42.38
CA ILE A 495 19.05 41.22 -41.65
C ILE A 495 18.02 40.46 -40.75
N ASP A 496 17.53 39.36 -41.33
CA ASP A 496 17.48 37.96 -40.86
C ASP A 496 16.88 37.48 -39.50
N SER A 497 16.08 36.41 -39.64
CA SER A 497 16.09 35.13 -38.87
C SER A 497 15.17 34.88 -37.65
N SER A 498 14.46 33.73 -37.74
CA SER A 498 14.00 32.81 -36.67
C SER A 498 12.78 33.16 -35.78
N GLY A 499 12.01 32.12 -35.39
CA GLY A 499 10.84 32.17 -34.47
C GLY A 499 9.49 32.10 -35.21
N LEU A 500 8.88 30.94 -35.52
CA LEU A 500 8.18 29.95 -34.67
C LEU A 500 6.79 30.39 -34.12
N SER A 501 5.78 29.57 -34.44
CA SER A 501 4.59 29.22 -33.61
C SER A 501 3.26 29.99 -33.63
N SER A 502 2.22 29.14 -33.52
CA SER A 502 0.92 29.29 -32.83
C SER A 502 -0.19 30.17 -33.42
N LEU A 503 -1.21 29.47 -33.92
CA LEU A 503 -2.58 29.96 -34.08
C LEU A 503 -3.21 30.22 -32.68
N PRO A 504 -4.06 31.25 -32.52
CA PRO A 504 -4.85 31.43 -31.31
C PRO A 504 -6.19 30.70 -31.40
N LEU A 505 -6.50 29.83 -30.42
CA LEU A 505 -7.86 29.34 -30.19
C LEU A 505 -8.31 29.78 -28.79
N ARG A 506 -9.37 30.60 -28.75
CA ARG A 506 -9.85 31.30 -27.56
C ARG A 506 -11.07 30.59 -26.98
N MET A 507 -10.89 29.87 -25.87
CA MET A 507 -12.05 29.54 -25.02
C MET A 507 -12.50 30.79 -24.28
N SER A 508 -13.74 31.21 -24.51
CA SER A 508 -14.39 32.26 -23.74
C SER A 508 -15.28 31.60 -22.68
N LYS A 509 -14.89 31.69 -21.41
CA LYS A 509 -15.83 31.59 -20.30
C LYS A 509 -16.23 33.03 -19.96
N ASP A 510 -17.51 33.36 -20.01
CA ASP A 510 -17.97 34.69 -19.63
C ASP A 510 -19.41 34.67 -19.09
N ARG A 511 -19.75 35.76 -18.36
CA ARG A 511 -20.97 36.19 -17.66
C ARG A 511 -20.81 36.20 -16.13
N LEU A 512 -20.89 37.35 -15.43
CA LEU A 512 -20.85 38.78 -15.81
C LEU A 512 -20.08 39.55 -14.67
N GLU A 513 -19.88 40.88 -14.56
CA GLU A 513 -20.37 42.10 -15.25
C GLU A 513 -19.24 43.17 -15.40
N THR A 514 -19.44 44.11 -16.35
CA THR A 514 -18.95 45.52 -16.41
C THR A 514 -17.50 45.90 -16.07
N GLY A 515 -16.80 46.63 -16.98
CA GLY A 515 -15.69 47.47 -16.50
C GLY A 515 -14.68 48.18 -17.42
N ASP A 516 -14.70 48.03 -18.75
CA ASP A 516 -13.91 48.85 -19.72
C ASP A 516 -12.36 48.82 -19.68
N SER A 517 -11.75 49.12 -20.83
CA SER A 517 -10.33 49.39 -21.11
C SER A 517 -9.27 48.28 -20.89
N ALA A 518 -8.54 47.94 -21.96
CA ALA A 518 -7.31 47.16 -21.91
C ALA A 518 -6.11 48.03 -21.48
N PRO A 519 -5.09 47.43 -20.84
CA PRO A 519 -3.89 47.14 -21.64
C PRO A 519 -3.20 45.79 -21.33
N THR A 520 -2.35 45.40 -22.27
CA THR A 520 -1.39 44.28 -22.31
C THR A 520 -0.86 43.73 -20.97
N ASP A 521 -1.13 42.45 -20.68
CA ASP A 521 -0.55 41.71 -19.54
C ASP A 521 -0.23 40.23 -19.88
N GLY A 522 0.60 40.02 -20.91
CA GLY A 522 0.93 38.66 -21.42
C GLY A 522 1.81 37.82 -20.49
N ASP A 523 2.71 38.44 -19.74
CA ASP A 523 3.73 37.73 -18.95
C ASP A 523 3.23 37.26 -17.59
N ARG A 524 2.19 37.89 -17.03
CA ARG A 524 1.64 37.49 -15.71
C ARG A 524 0.71 36.29 -15.77
N SER A 525 0.25 35.86 -16.95
CA SER A 525 -0.61 34.67 -17.10
C SER A 525 0.18 33.35 -17.13
N LEU A 526 1.44 33.36 -17.59
CA LEU A 526 2.26 32.14 -17.67
C LEU A 526 2.85 31.75 -16.32
N LEU A 527 3.24 32.73 -15.50
CA LEU A 527 3.84 32.50 -14.18
C LEU A 527 2.97 31.62 -13.25
N PRO A 528 1.66 31.88 -13.05
CA PRO A 528 0.78 31.04 -12.22
C PRO A 528 0.63 29.60 -12.73
N ILE A 529 0.66 29.40 -14.04
CA ILE A 529 0.54 28.07 -14.67
C ILE A 529 1.85 27.30 -14.48
N VAL A 530 2.99 27.95 -14.69
CA VAL A 530 4.33 27.36 -14.51
C VAL A 530 4.63 27.10 -13.04
N THR A 531 4.24 27.98 -12.10
CA THR A 531 4.34 27.68 -10.66
C THR A 531 3.43 26.51 -10.28
N GLY A 532 2.16 26.50 -10.71
CA GLY A 532 1.26 25.37 -10.47
C GLY A 532 1.75 24.04 -11.08
N GLN A 533 2.38 24.06 -12.26
CA GLN A 533 3.05 22.87 -12.81
C GLN A 533 4.27 22.48 -11.99
N ARG A 534 5.19 23.41 -11.69
CA ARG A 534 6.38 23.17 -10.86
C ARG A 534 6.03 22.60 -9.49
N ASP A 535 4.98 23.12 -8.86
CA ASP A 535 4.59 22.74 -7.50
C ASP A 535 3.88 21.38 -7.49
N ARG A 536 3.09 21.05 -8.52
CA ARG A 536 2.64 19.66 -8.78
C ARG A 536 3.79 18.69 -9.05
N PHE A 537 4.81 19.10 -9.80
CA PHE A 537 6.01 18.27 -10.02
C PHE A 537 6.82 18.09 -8.73
N ARG A 538 6.95 19.13 -7.90
CA ARG A 538 7.58 19.03 -6.57
C ARG A 538 6.82 18.08 -5.65
N GLN A 539 5.50 18.21 -5.59
CA GLN A 539 4.65 17.32 -4.80
C GLN A 539 4.80 15.87 -5.25
N ARG A 540 4.63 15.57 -6.55
CA ARG A 540 4.84 14.22 -7.08
C ARG A 540 6.26 13.70 -6.86
N ASN A 541 7.27 14.56 -6.89
CA ASN A 541 8.65 14.14 -6.61
C ASN A 541 8.89 13.87 -5.12
N ALA A 542 8.22 14.61 -4.21
CA ALA A 542 8.22 14.32 -2.78
C ALA A 542 7.50 13.00 -2.46
N GLU A 543 6.32 12.77 -3.04
CA GLU A 543 5.58 11.50 -2.96
C GLU A 543 6.43 10.32 -3.46
N LEU A 544 7.12 10.48 -4.59
CA LEU A 544 8.04 9.46 -5.12
C LEU A 544 9.29 9.26 -4.24
N GLU A 545 9.82 10.30 -3.59
CA GLU A 545 10.91 10.18 -2.62
C GLU A 545 10.46 9.48 -1.34
N GLU A 546 9.24 9.71 -0.88
CA GLU A 546 8.65 9.04 0.29
C GLU A 546 8.35 7.56 -0.01
N GLU A 547 7.75 7.24 -1.15
CA GLU A 547 7.56 5.85 -1.57
C GLU A 547 8.92 5.14 -1.76
N LEU A 548 9.93 5.82 -2.33
CA LEU A 548 11.28 5.27 -2.42
C LEU A 548 11.87 4.96 -1.03
N ARG A 549 11.71 5.85 -0.05
CA ARG A 549 12.16 5.64 1.35
C ARG A 549 11.39 4.48 1.99
N HIS A 550 10.08 4.41 1.78
CA HIS A 550 9.20 3.34 2.27
C HIS A 550 9.61 1.96 1.70
N GLN A 551 9.84 1.86 0.40
CA GLN A 551 10.36 0.65 -0.25
C GLN A 551 11.76 0.27 0.28
N TYR A 552 12.65 1.23 0.51
CA TYR A 552 13.94 0.95 1.16
C TYR A 552 13.78 0.44 2.60
N GLN A 553 12.80 0.96 3.35
CA GLN A 553 12.50 0.52 4.72
C GLN A 553 11.97 -0.92 4.71
N ILE A 554 10.98 -1.25 3.87
CA ILE A 554 10.47 -2.63 3.68
C ILE A 554 11.59 -3.58 3.26
N ILE A 555 12.44 -3.18 2.30
CA ILE A 555 13.59 -3.99 1.89
C ILE A 555 14.58 -4.19 3.05
N SER A 556 14.74 -3.21 3.94
CA SER A 556 15.61 -3.33 5.12
C SER A 556 15.02 -4.29 6.17
N GLU A 557 13.71 -4.23 6.38
CA GLU A 557 12.96 -5.06 7.33
C GLU A 557 12.91 -6.52 6.87
N LEU A 558 12.51 -6.78 5.61
CA LEU A 558 12.55 -8.12 5.01
C LEU A 558 13.97 -8.70 5.04
N ARG A 559 15.02 -7.87 4.87
CA ARG A 559 16.42 -8.34 5.02
C ARG A 559 16.81 -8.65 6.46
N ALA A 560 16.21 -7.99 7.45
CA ALA A 560 16.39 -8.30 8.87
C ALA A 560 15.63 -9.58 9.25
N GLU A 561 14.39 -9.73 8.81
CA GLU A 561 13.57 -10.93 8.99
C GLU A 561 14.23 -12.15 8.35
N ILE A 562 14.66 -12.06 7.09
CA ILE A 562 15.40 -13.13 6.40
C ILE A 562 16.68 -13.51 7.17
N LYS A 563 17.35 -12.58 7.85
CA LYS A 563 18.49 -12.89 8.73
C LYS A 563 18.04 -13.60 10.00
N SER A 564 16.99 -13.14 10.67
CA SER A 564 16.44 -13.80 11.86
C SER A 564 16.05 -15.24 11.54
N LEU A 565 15.19 -15.43 10.54
CA LEU A 565 14.75 -16.75 10.06
C LEU A 565 15.93 -17.64 9.64
N GLN A 566 17.00 -17.08 9.06
CA GLN A 566 18.21 -17.85 8.78
C GLN A 566 18.95 -18.29 10.06
N THR A 567 19.03 -17.44 11.09
CA THR A 567 19.64 -17.82 12.37
C THR A 567 18.76 -18.78 13.16
N ASP A 568 17.44 -18.65 13.10
CA ASP A 568 16.52 -19.51 13.82
C ASP A 568 16.38 -20.88 13.14
N ASN A 569 16.42 -20.95 11.80
CA ASN A 569 16.54 -22.22 11.07
C ASN A 569 17.87 -22.92 11.35
N LEU A 570 18.97 -22.18 11.58
CA LEU A 570 20.25 -22.77 12.02
C LEU A 570 20.16 -23.32 13.46
N LYS A 571 19.57 -22.59 14.41
CA LYS A 571 19.32 -23.09 15.79
C LYS A 571 18.37 -24.29 15.82
N LEU A 572 17.36 -24.32 14.94
CA LEU A 572 16.46 -25.46 14.76
C LEU A 572 17.22 -26.66 14.21
N TYR A 573 18.09 -26.47 13.21
CA TYR A 573 18.96 -27.51 12.68
C TYR A 573 19.94 -28.04 13.75
N GLU A 574 20.57 -27.15 14.53
CA GLU A 574 21.36 -27.51 15.72
C GLU A 574 20.56 -28.39 16.67
N LYS A 575 19.36 -27.96 17.08
CA LYS A 575 18.50 -28.70 18.01
C LYS A 575 18.09 -30.06 17.46
N VAL A 576 17.77 -30.16 16.17
CA VAL A 576 17.50 -31.44 15.49
C VAL A 576 18.75 -32.33 15.49
N ARG A 577 19.94 -31.78 15.21
CA ARG A 577 21.21 -32.53 15.25
C ARG A 577 21.53 -33.03 16.67
N TYR A 578 21.34 -32.20 17.70
CA TYR A 578 21.50 -32.59 19.11
C TYR A 578 20.51 -33.67 19.54
N MET A 579 19.24 -33.59 19.12
CA MET A 579 18.26 -34.65 19.37
C MET A 579 18.59 -35.94 18.60
N GLN A 580 19.13 -35.82 17.39
CA GLN A 580 19.55 -36.96 16.57
C GLN A 580 20.81 -37.63 17.14
N SER A 581 21.79 -36.88 17.64
CA SER A 581 22.96 -37.44 18.32
C SER A 581 22.56 -38.09 19.64
N TYR A 582 21.70 -37.47 20.44
CA TYR A 582 21.22 -38.06 21.70
C TYR A 582 20.40 -39.35 21.46
N ARG A 583 19.61 -39.40 20.38
CA ARG A 583 18.93 -40.62 19.93
C ARG A 583 19.91 -41.68 19.39
N HIS A 584 21.05 -41.26 18.86
CA HIS A 584 22.09 -42.18 18.38
C HIS A 584 22.89 -42.77 19.56
N ASP A 585 23.28 -41.96 20.55
CA ASP A 585 23.92 -42.42 21.79
C ASP A 585 23.03 -43.42 22.54
N MET A 586 21.73 -43.12 22.68
CA MET A 586 20.73 -44.05 23.24
C MET A 586 20.59 -45.36 22.42
N SER A 587 20.86 -45.33 21.12
CA SER A 587 20.91 -46.55 20.29
C SER A 587 22.25 -47.29 20.35
N ALA A 588 23.32 -46.63 20.78
CA ALA A 588 24.64 -47.22 20.94
C ALA A 588 24.80 -47.92 22.31
N GLU A 589 24.26 -47.34 23.40
CA GLU A 589 24.27 -47.98 24.73
C GLU A 589 23.36 -49.22 24.81
N ALA A 590 22.30 -49.29 24.00
CA ALA A 590 21.44 -50.48 23.89
C ALA A 590 22.06 -51.64 23.08
N GLY A 591 23.26 -51.44 22.50
CA GLY A 591 23.90 -52.34 21.53
C GLY A 591 25.23 -52.94 21.97
N GLN A 592 25.50 -53.07 23.28
CA GLN A 592 26.77 -53.62 23.75
C GLN A 592 26.81 -55.17 23.72
N GLY A 593 27.08 -55.73 22.53
CA GLY A 593 27.29 -57.17 22.36
C GLY A 593 28.00 -57.55 21.05
N ILE A 594 29.20 -58.13 21.19
CA ILE A 594 29.96 -58.87 20.16
C ILE A 594 30.72 -58.02 19.10
N SER A 595 32.00 -57.79 19.42
CA SER A 595 33.21 -57.99 18.58
C SER A 595 33.23 -57.70 17.08
N GLY A 596 34.19 -56.83 16.67
CA GLY A 596 35.24 -57.27 15.74
C GLY A 596 35.28 -56.67 14.32
N THR A 597 36.26 -55.77 14.11
CA THR A 597 37.12 -55.63 12.91
C THR A 597 36.51 -55.67 11.49
N GLY A 598 36.69 -54.59 10.72
CA GLY A 598 36.64 -54.67 9.24
C GLY A 598 36.41 -53.35 8.53
N SER A 599 37.47 -52.76 7.96
CA SER A 599 37.37 -51.63 7.04
C SER A 599 37.12 -52.09 5.60
N SER A 600 36.07 -51.61 4.94
CA SER A 600 36.04 -51.54 3.47
C SER A 600 35.01 -50.52 2.97
N GLU A 601 35.37 -49.80 1.91
CA GLU A 601 34.44 -49.03 1.10
C GLU A 601 33.59 -50.00 0.24
N ILE A 602 32.36 -49.62 -0.13
CA ILE A 602 31.82 -49.84 -1.49
C ILE A 602 30.54 -49.03 -1.70
N SER A 603 30.37 -48.59 -2.94
CA SER A 603 29.24 -47.81 -3.43
C SER A 603 28.03 -48.66 -3.82
N GLY A 604 26.83 -48.15 -3.51
CA GLY A 604 25.68 -48.24 -4.42
C GLY A 604 24.66 -49.36 -4.20
N GLY A 605 23.38 -48.96 -4.23
CA GLY A 605 22.33 -49.78 -4.87
C GLY A 605 21.21 -50.35 -4.01
N SER A 606 20.11 -49.58 -3.93
CA SER A 606 18.71 -50.07 -3.92
C SER A 606 18.14 -50.81 -2.70
N GLY A 607 16.94 -50.38 -2.29
CA GLY A 607 15.83 -51.30 -2.03
C GLY A 607 15.63 -51.79 -0.60
N SER A 608 14.92 -51.02 0.21
CA SER A 608 13.90 -51.62 1.10
C SER A 608 12.76 -50.63 1.36
N GLN A 609 11.54 -51.15 1.33
CA GLN A 609 10.29 -50.47 1.65
C GLN A 609 9.72 -51.19 2.87
N ASP A 610 9.47 -50.44 3.95
CA ASP A 610 8.39 -50.64 4.95
C ASP A 610 8.55 -49.53 6.02
N PHE A 611 7.65 -48.55 6.08
CA PHE A 611 6.35 -48.58 6.76
C PHE A 611 6.46 -48.54 8.30
N TYR A 612 6.47 -47.33 8.86
CA TYR A 612 5.66 -46.98 10.04
C TYR A 612 5.45 -45.46 10.16
N GLY A 613 4.17 -45.06 10.29
CA GLY A 613 3.66 -43.92 11.08
C GLY A 613 4.28 -42.52 10.98
N GLY A 614 3.42 -41.53 10.70
CA GLY A 614 3.59 -40.15 11.19
C GLY A 614 3.63 -39.07 10.11
N GLY A 615 2.61 -38.20 10.10
CA GLY A 615 2.55 -37.07 9.17
C GLY A 615 3.57 -35.98 9.53
N GLY A 616 4.68 -35.94 8.80
CA GLY A 616 5.55 -34.77 8.68
C GLY A 616 5.76 -34.48 7.21
N GLY A 617 5.60 -33.22 6.78
CA GLY A 617 5.88 -32.83 5.41
C GLY A 617 7.33 -33.20 5.07
N ARG A 618 7.56 -33.81 3.90
CA ARG A 618 8.92 -34.12 3.41
C ARG A 618 9.69 -32.81 3.26
N ILE A 619 10.48 -32.44 4.26
CA ILE A 619 11.55 -31.47 4.06
C ILE A 619 12.45 -32.10 3.00
N ARG A 620 12.63 -31.41 1.86
CA ARG A 620 13.53 -31.90 0.81
C ARG A 620 14.92 -32.03 1.42
N ASP A 621 15.60 -33.16 1.22
CA ASP A 621 16.95 -33.38 1.75
C ASP A 621 17.92 -32.25 1.35
N GLY A 622 17.70 -31.60 0.21
CA GLY A 622 18.45 -30.42 -0.23
C GLY A 622 18.31 -29.17 0.67
N ASP A 623 17.16 -28.95 1.31
CA ASP A 623 16.98 -27.84 2.24
C ASP A 623 17.71 -28.14 3.57
N LEU A 624 17.61 -29.39 4.07
CA LEU A 624 18.38 -29.83 5.24
C LEU A 624 19.90 -29.77 4.97
N ALA A 625 20.35 -30.22 3.80
CA ALA A 625 21.76 -30.16 3.37
C ALA A 625 22.28 -28.71 3.33
N LYS A 626 21.48 -27.76 2.83
CA LYS A 626 21.85 -26.34 2.80
C LYS A 626 22.04 -25.71 4.19
N TYR A 627 21.29 -26.15 5.19
CA TYR A 627 21.50 -25.73 6.58
C TYR A 627 22.61 -26.53 7.27
N ARG A 628 22.79 -27.81 6.92
CA ARG A 628 23.93 -28.64 7.33
C ARG A 628 25.26 -28.00 6.93
N ASP A 629 25.43 -27.66 5.66
CA ASP A 629 26.67 -27.08 5.14
C ASP A 629 26.98 -25.78 5.88
N LYS A 630 25.99 -24.88 6.00
CA LYS A 630 26.15 -23.62 6.75
C LYS A 630 26.50 -23.83 8.22
N TYR A 631 25.92 -24.85 8.86
CA TYR A 631 26.20 -25.18 10.24
C TYR A 631 27.63 -25.74 10.41
N GLU A 632 28.03 -26.70 9.57
CA GLU A 632 29.37 -27.30 9.58
C GLU A 632 30.45 -26.25 9.27
N GLN A 633 30.19 -25.29 8.37
CA GLN A 633 31.03 -24.11 8.13
C GLN A 633 31.12 -23.20 9.37
N SER A 634 29.99 -22.91 10.04
CA SER A 634 29.96 -22.04 11.22
C SER A 634 30.66 -22.63 12.45
N MET A 635 30.70 -23.97 12.55
CA MET A 635 31.32 -24.70 13.66
C MET A 635 32.78 -25.08 13.40
N ASN A 636 33.29 -24.91 12.17
CA ASN A 636 34.67 -25.24 11.82
C ASN A 636 35.61 -24.05 12.12
N PRO A 637 36.49 -24.13 13.14
CA PRO A 637 37.36 -23.02 13.53
C PRO A 637 38.36 -22.64 12.43
N PHE A 638 38.70 -23.57 11.52
CA PHE A 638 39.63 -23.31 10.42
C PHE A 638 39.02 -22.50 9.27
N GLU A 639 37.70 -22.52 9.08
CA GLU A 639 37.06 -21.63 8.10
C GLU A 639 36.90 -20.22 8.64
N ALA A 640 36.54 -20.06 9.92
CA ALA A 640 36.58 -18.76 10.59
C ALA A 640 37.99 -18.16 10.58
N PHE A 641 39.03 -18.99 10.70
CA PHE A 641 40.42 -18.59 10.55
C PHE A 641 40.76 -18.20 9.09
N ARG A 642 40.50 -19.07 8.10
CA ARG A 642 40.72 -18.78 6.66
C ARG A 642 39.98 -17.54 6.20
N GLY A 643 38.76 -17.28 6.69
CA GLY A 643 37.99 -16.08 6.41
C GLY A 643 38.69 -14.82 6.93
N ARG A 644 39.16 -14.83 8.18
CA ARG A 644 39.94 -13.73 8.78
C ARG A 644 41.31 -13.54 8.10
N GLU A 645 41.96 -14.63 7.72
CA GLU A 645 43.25 -14.62 7.02
C GLU A 645 43.11 -14.07 5.60
N ALA A 646 42.13 -14.52 4.82
CA ALA A 646 41.81 -13.95 3.51
C ALA A 646 41.40 -12.48 3.60
N GLN A 647 40.70 -12.08 4.67
CA GLN A 647 40.34 -10.67 4.90
C GLN A 647 41.56 -9.81 5.29
N ARG A 648 42.52 -10.36 6.05
CA ARG A 648 43.83 -9.72 6.29
C ARG A 648 44.65 -9.62 5.01
N ALA A 649 44.71 -10.68 4.19
CA ALA A 649 45.40 -10.67 2.91
C ALA A 649 44.84 -9.58 1.97
N VAL A 650 43.51 -9.46 1.88
CA VAL A 650 42.85 -8.39 1.09
C VAL A 650 43.08 -6.99 1.69
N GLN A 651 43.26 -6.86 3.00
CA GLN A 651 43.60 -5.58 3.64
C GLN A 651 45.07 -5.18 3.43
N ALA A 652 45.97 -6.17 3.29
CA ALA A 652 47.41 -5.98 3.04
C ALA A 652 47.75 -5.62 1.58
N LEU A 653 46.80 -5.79 0.64
CA LEU A 653 46.94 -5.34 -0.75
C LEU A 653 46.98 -3.81 -0.87
N ASN A 654 47.72 -3.32 -1.87
CA ASN A 654 47.81 -1.89 -2.19
C ASN A 654 46.41 -1.33 -2.56
N PRO A 655 45.99 -0.10 -2.18
CA PRO A 655 44.70 0.47 -2.56
C PRO A 655 44.29 0.32 -4.04
N LEU A 656 45.23 0.40 -4.99
CA LEU A 656 44.95 0.12 -6.41
C LEU A 656 44.60 -1.36 -6.66
N GLU A 657 45.37 -2.29 -6.09
CA GLU A 657 45.09 -3.73 -6.17
C GLU A 657 43.77 -4.09 -5.48
N ARG A 658 43.42 -3.40 -4.39
CA ARG A 658 42.12 -3.54 -3.71
C ARG A 658 40.97 -3.06 -4.58
N ALA A 659 41.14 -1.97 -5.34
CA ALA A 659 40.16 -1.52 -6.32
C ALA A 659 39.99 -2.53 -7.47
N VAL A 660 41.09 -3.05 -8.01
CA VAL A 660 41.09 -4.09 -9.06
C VAL A 660 40.48 -5.41 -8.55
N PHE A 661 40.80 -5.83 -7.33
CA PHE A 661 40.22 -7.02 -6.68
C PHE A 661 38.72 -6.86 -6.42
N ALA A 662 38.27 -5.69 -5.99
CA ALA A 662 36.85 -5.40 -5.82
C ALA A 662 36.10 -5.37 -7.16
N LEU A 663 36.71 -4.81 -8.21
CA LEU A 663 36.15 -4.75 -9.56
C LEU A 663 36.04 -6.15 -10.18
N THR A 664 37.13 -6.92 -10.18
CA THR A 664 37.15 -8.30 -10.69
C THR A 664 36.17 -9.20 -9.93
N ARG A 665 36.07 -9.11 -8.60
CA ARG A 665 35.07 -9.85 -7.82
C ARG A 665 33.63 -9.46 -8.18
N LYS A 666 33.35 -8.19 -8.47
CA LYS A 666 32.03 -7.74 -8.97
C LYS A 666 31.72 -8.25 -10.38
N VAL A 667 32.71 -8.26 -11.27
CA VAL A 667 32.56 -8.77 -12.65
C VAL A 667 32.34 -10.29 -12.68
N VAL A 668 33.09 -11.05 -11.88
CA VAL A 668 32.99 -12.53 -11.85
C VAL A 668 31.69 -13.02 -11.17
N SER A 669 31.23 -12.34 -10.12
CA SER A 669 30.05 -12.76 -9.35
C SER A 669 28.72 -12.59 -10.10
N ASN A 670 28.63 -11.64 -11.05
CA ASN A 670 27.42 -11.42 -11.84
C ASN A 670 27.51 -12.09 -13.22
N LYS A 671 26.61 -13.04 -13.50
CA LYS A 671 26.54 -13.78 -14.78
C LYS A 671 26.47 -12.86 -16.01
N ARG A 672 25.79 -11.71 -15.92
CA ARG A 672 25.71 -10.72 -17.02
C ARG A 672 27.04 -9.98 -17.21
N ALA A 673 27.69 -9.57 -16.11
CA ALA A 673 28.98 -8.86 -16.16
C ALA A 673 30.10 -9.76 -16.70
N ARG A 674 30.12 -11.04 -16.32
CA ARG A 674 31.07 -12.03 -16.88
C ARG A 674 30.90 -12.20 -18.39
N ASN A 675 29.67 -12.32 -18.89
CA ASN A 675 29.41 -12.41 -20.32
C ASN A 675 29.82 -11.12 -21.05
N ALA A 676 29.51 -9.94 -20.50
CA ALA A 676 29.94 -8.66 -21.05
C ALA A 676 31.46 -8.51 -21.09
N PHE A 677 32.17 -8.98 -20.05
CA PHE A 677 33.63 -8.96 -20.02
C PHE A 677 34.26 -9.88 -21.07
N ILE A 678 33.72 -11.09 -21.25
CA ILE A 678 34.17 -12.03 -22.31
C ILE A 678 33.93 -11.44 -23.71
N LEU A 679 32.79 -10.77 -23.91
CA LEU A 679 32.47 -10.12 -25.19
C LEU A 679 33.39 -8.91 -25.42
N TYR A 680 33.67 -8.12 -24.39
CA TYR A 680 34.63 -7.01 -24.43
C TYR A 680 36.06 -7.48 -24.75
N THR A 681 36.56 -8.51 -24.07
CA THR A 681 37.91 -9.04 -24.36
C THR A 681 37.96 -9.67 -25.75
N GLY A 682 36.91 -10.37 -26.18
CA GLY A 682 36.79 -10.90 -27.54
C GLY A 682 36.79 -9.81 -28.61
N ALA A 683 36.01 -8.73 -28.41
CA ALA A 683 35.98 -7.58 -29.30
C ALA A 683 37.32 -6.84 -29.34
N LEU A 684 38.03 -6.74 -28.21
CA LEU A 684 39.37 -6.14 -28.14
C LEU A 684 40.40 -7.00 -28.88
N HIS A 685 40.35 -8.33 -28.77
CA HIS A 685 41.20 -9.22 -29.56
C HIS A 685 40.87 -9.15 -31.06
N ALA A 686 39.58 -9.09 -31.43
CA ALA A 686 39.17 -8.90 -32.82
C ALA A 686 39.66 -7.55 -33.38
N LEU A 687 39.63 -6.48 -32.57
CA LEU A 687 40.16 -5.16 -32.94
C LEU A 687 41.68 -5.15 -33.07
N ILE A 688 42.41 -5.84 -32.19
CA ILE A 688 43.87 -6.03 -32.32
C ILE A 688 44.20 -6.84 -33.59
N LEU A 689 43.49 -7.93 -33.84
CA LEU A 689 43.68 -8.75 -35.05
C LEU A 689 43.35 -7.95 -36.33
N TYR A 690 42.30 -7.13 -36.30
CA TYR A 690 41.96 -6.21 -37.39
C TYR A 690 43.09 -5.20 -37.64
N LEU A 691 43.61 -4.55 -36.59
CA LEU A 691 44.76 -3.64 -36.70
C LEU A 691 46.03 -4.35 -37.20
N LEU A 692 46.29 -5.59 -36.77
CA LEU A 692 47.42 -6.38 -37.27
C LEU A 692 47.25 -6.73 -38.75
N SER A 693 46.04 -7.10 -39.18
CA SER A 693 45.72 -7.40 -40.58
C SER A 693 45.85 -6.16 -41.47
N GLY A 694 45.44 -4.99 -40.97
CA GLY A 694 45.63 -3.71 -41.66
C GLY A 694 47.09 -3.28 -41.75
N GLN A 695 47.97 -3.74 -40.85
CA GLN A 695 49.42 -3.56 -41.00
C GLN A 695 50.05 -4.52 -42.01
N SER A 696 49.47 -5.71 -42.24
CA SER A 696 49.98 -6.65 -43.25
C SER A 696 49.71 -6.23 -44.71
N GLU A 697 48.75 -5.36 -44.98
CA GLU A 697 48.49 -4.83 -46.34
C GLU A 697 49.42 -3.66 -46.76
N VAL A 698 50.23 -3.11 -45.85
CA VAL A 698 51.13 -1.96 -46.14
C VAL A 698 52.55 -2.41 -46.55
N VAL A 699 52.87 -3.71 -46.47
CA VAL A 699 54.15 -4.26 -46.96
C VAL A 699 53.94 -4.94 -48.32
N SER A 700 53.86 -4.13 -49.36
CA SER A 700 53.84 -4.59 -50.76
C SER A 700 55.21 -5.17 -51.18
N PRO A 701 55.28 -6.27 -51.95
CA PRO A 701 56.54 -6.76 -52.50
C PRO A 701 57.02 -5.82 -53.62
N GLY A 702 58.04 -5.01 -53.33
CA GLY A 702 58.42 -3.87 -54.18
C GLY A 702 59.89 -3.43 -54.15
N ASN A 703 60.82 -4.37 -53.92
CA ASN A 703 62.23 -4.43 -54.36
C ASN A 703 63.05 -5.36 -53.45
#